data_AF-A0A7C1PXJ1-F1
#
_entry.id   AF-A0A7C1PXJ1-F1
#
_cell.length_a   1.000
_cell.length_b   1.000
_cell.length_c   1.000
_cell.angle_alpha   90.00
_cell.angle_beta   90.00
_cell.angle_gamma   90.00
#
_symmetry.space_group_name_H-M   'P 1'
#
loop_
_entity.id
_entity.type
_entity.pdbx_description
1 polymer ?
#
loop_
_entity_poly.entity_id
_entity_poly.type
_entity_poly.pdbx_seq_one_letter_code
_entity_poly.pdbx_strand_id
1 'polypeptide(L)'
;MRIKGIFILFIVLFSCSKNIETGHPFHWDNIDSQSKPWARWWWLGSSVNESEISRQLKELKKAGFGGVEIQPIYPEKDSPIKPITYLSKRWGEIFLFTLKEAERLGIGVDLTLGSGWPFGGPWLEPQNAARKLEVTRTVYSESDIERKIVDDSKEPIESVILVPRDKVSVKGEILEFKKDNGQKYWTIPPGRWRVYAVKIGYTGQQVKRATVGSEGAVLDHFSRSAFDNYIQPFNELNDYIGQMRPRCNFNDSYEVYNANWTPELFEAFHSLHGYDLRNYIPILIDKTDSKIRRKLLHDYRETVYSLYVEQFCIPWTEWSHKNRMQNRFQAHGAPGNLIDLYGMSDIPETEGFGREEIDILFGKFASSAAHLYGKKFCSSETFTWLDEHFQVSLDRMKKSVDKFFLAGINHIFYHGVPFSQPGDNFPGAVFYASTHAGETNTWWPHVHNLNEYIGRIQSALQANRFDADVMLYFPIHDVWHYIPGAVDLLQYLGVHNTESSYKGAAGLTWETANMLQENGWQFDYASDKVITEMLAANKRDILCGDMRYKALIFAGVQFTEEKTMEKIRQLLDEGVYVIFIGNIPSIVERGAPDGISGESKSEILKEYSEKYESLFLINSVDELPEVLNRLKIENEKFIDEGLKFIRLRNSDSKLYYMKNFSDKNIDKWISLNCFVRGNGRNLNCNSGIRKIKRILKSLCSLGLHCI
;
A
#
# COMPACT_ATOMS: atom_id res chain seq x y z
N MET A 1 -9.27 70.13 5.49
CA MET A 1 -9.57 69.86 4.07
C MET A 1 -8.36 69.20 3.42
N ARG A 2 -8.36 67.86 3.30
CA ARG A 2 -7.43 67.10 2.46
C ARG A 2 -8.18 65.86 1.96
N ILE A 3 -8.29 65.78 0.64
CA ILE A 3 -9.04 64.76 -0.11
C ILE A 3 -8.21 63.48 -0.15
N LYS A 4 -8.80 62.34 0.24
CA LYS A 4 -8.23 61.01 0.04
C LYS A 4 -8.58 60.54 -1.38
N GLY A 5 -7.56 60.29 -2.20
CA GLY A 5 -7.70 59.66 -3.51
C GLY A 5 -7.89 58.16 -3.37
N ILE A 6 -8.91 57.63 -4.05
CA ILE A 6 -9.21 56.21 -4.20
C ILE A 6 -8.43 55.71 -5.42
N PHE A 7 -7.52 54.76 -5.25
CA PHE A 7 -6.89 54.02 -6.34
C PHE A 7 -7.75 52.79 -6.64
N ILE A 8 -8.38 52.77 -7.81
CA ILE A 8 -9.08 51.60 -8.35
C ILE A 8 -8.07 50.79 -9.16
N LEU A 9 -7.70 49.61 -8.64
CA LEU A 9 -6.85 48.64 -9.33
C LEU A 9 -7.72 47.82 -10.30
N PHE A 10 -7.60 48.09 -11.60
CA PHE A 10 -8.19 47.25 -12.65
C PHE A 10 -7.39 45.94 -12.77
N ILE A 11 -7.94 44.84 -12.26
CA ILE A 11 -7.46 43.48 -12.55
C ILE A 11 -8.00 43.09 -13.93
N VAL A 12 -7.12 43.10 -14.94
CA VAL A 12 -7.41 42.51 -16.25
C VAL A 12 -7.33 41.00 -16.10
N LEU A 13 -8.50 40.36 -16.00
CA LEU A 13 -8.64 38.91 -16.09
C LEU A 13 -8.28 38.48 -17.51
N PHE A 14 -7.08 37.97 -17.72
CA PHE A 14 -6.77 37.15 -18.90
C PHE A 14 -7.58 35.86 -18.79
N SER A 15 -8.70 35.80 -19.51
CA SER A 15 -9.41 34.55 -19.78
C SER A 15 -8.52 33.71 -20.67
N CYS A 16 -7.69 32.88 -20.06
CA CYS A 16 -6.97 31.82 -20.73
C CYS A 16 -8.01 30.75 -21.09
N SER A 17 -8.65 30.89 -22.25
CA SER A 17 -9.40 29.82 -22.88
C SER A 17 -8.44 28.67 -23.17
N LYS A 18 -8.32 27.72 -22.24
CA LYS A 18 -7.73 26.42 -22.53
C LYS A 18 -8.50 25.84 -23.72
N ASN A 19 -7.81 25.66 -24.84
CA ASN A 19 -8.32 24.83 -25.92
C ASN A 19 -8.70 23.48 -25.31
N ILE A 20 -9.99 23.17 -25.32
CA ILE A 20 -10.49 21.85 -24.96
C ILE A 20 -10.00 20.93 -26.07
N GLU A 21 -9.05 20.05 -25.77
CA GLU A 21 -8.65 19.00 -26.70
C GLU A 21 -9.90 18.21 -27.10
N THR A 22 -10.18 18.18 -28.40
CA THR A 22 -11.32 17.51 -29.03
C THR A 22 -11.15 15.98 -29.13
N GLY A 23 -10.46 15.39 -28.15
CA GLY A 23 -10.20 13.95 -28.07
C GLY A 23 -11.41 13.17 -27.54
N HIS A 24 -11.48 11.89 -27.88
CA HIS A 24 -12.46 10.96 -27.29
C HIS A 24 -12.30 10.93 -25.75
N PRO A 25 -13.36 10.92 -24.93
CA PRO A 25 -13.24 11.05 -23.46
C PRO A 25 -12.55 9.85 -22.78
N PHE A 26 -12.39 8.74 -23.49
CA PHE A 26 -11.57 7.61 -23.05
C PHE A 26 -10.12 7.63 -23.54
N HIS A 27 -9.74 8.65 -24.32
CA HIS A 27 -8.38 8.86 -24.82
C HIS A 27 -7.77 7.65 -25.55
N TRP A 28 -8.60 6.89 -26.28
CA TRP A 28 -8.17 5.68 -27.02
C TRP A 28 -7.15 5.94 -28.12
N ASP A 29 -7.12 7.17 -28.64
CA ASP A 29 -6.18 7.58 -29.68
C ASP A 29 -4.81 7.97 -29.09
N ASN A 30 -4.70 8.07 -27.76
CA ASN A 30 -3.50 8.51 -27.04
C ASN A 30 -2.87 7.35 -26.23
N ILE A 31 -2.66 6.20 -26.86
CA ILE A 31 -1.95 5.07 -26.24
C ILE A 31 -0.44 5.30 -26.36
N ASP A 32 0.25 5.35 -25.22
CA ASP A 32 1.70 5.49 -25.12
C ASP A 32 2.33 4.25 -24.44
N SER A 33 3.61 4.34 -24.08
CA SER A 33 4.28 3.25 -23.36
C SER A 33 3.76 3.04 -21.94
N GLN A 34 3.25 4.07 -21.26
CA GLN A 34 2.77 3.98 -19.87
C GLN A 34 1.32 3.47 -19.80
N SER A 35 0.53 3.68 -20.84
CA SER A 35 -0.81 3.11 -20.93
C SER A 35 -0.82 1.66 -21.43
N LYS A 36 0.28 1.09 -21.89
CA LYS A 36 0.44 -0.36 -22.14
C LYS A 36 0.79 -1.13 -20.86
N PRO A 37 0.55 -2.46 -20.79
CA PRO A 37 1.09 -3.26 -19.70
C PRO A 37 2.61 -3.33 -19.78
N TRP A 38 3.23 -3.48 -18.62
CA TRP A 38 4.66 -3.70 -18.46
C TRP A 38 4.90 -5.13 -17.96
N ALA A 39 6.15 -5.56 -17.90
CA ALA A 39 6.52 -6.88 -17.39
C ALA A 39 7.67 -6.77 -16.39
N ARG A 40 7.58 -7.52 -15.28
CA ARG A 40 8.78 -7.89 -14.53
C ARG A 40 9.63 -8.79 -15.43
N TRP A 41 10.84 -8.34 -15.71
CA TRP A 41 11.78 -8.98 -16.61
C TRP A 41 12.87 -9.64 -15.78
N TRP A 42 12.72 -10.96 -15.60
CA TRP A 42 13.57 -11.72 -14.68
C TRP A 42 14.94 -11.96 -15.31
N TRP A 43 15.95 -11.26 -14.79
CA TRP A 43 17.33 -11.48 -15.19
C TRP A 43 17.92 -12.61 -14.34
N LEU A 44 17.67 -13.85 -14.77
CA LEU A 44 18.19 -15.05 -14.12
C LEU A 44 19.72 -15.04 -14.18
N GLY A 45 20.40 -15.13 -13.03
CA GLY A 45 21.86 -15.07 -12.95
C GLY A 45 22.50 -13.77 -13.42
N SER A 46 21.70 -12.76 -13.78
CA SER A 46 22.14 -11.66 -14.65
C SER A 46 22.90 -12.16 -15.90
N SER A 47 22.47 -13.31 -16.45
CA SER A 47 23.04 -13.96 -17.63
C SER A 47 22.55 -13.28 -18.91
N VAL A 48 22.93 -12.03 -19.10
CA VAL A 48 22.42 -11.16 -20.17
C VAL A 48 23.56 -10.54 -20.98
N ASN A 49 23.29 -10.17 -22.23
CA ASN A 49 24.23 -9.45 -23.10
C ASN A 49 23.48 -8.47 -24.00
N GLU A 50 24.23 -7.56 -24.63
CA GLU A 50 23.69 -6.48 -25.44
C GLU A 50 22.82 -6.98 -26.61
N SER A 51 23.24 -8.02 -27.33
CA SER A 51 22.49 -8.54 -28.48
C SER A 51 21.15 -9.13 -28.09
N GLU A 52 21.10 -9.91 -27.00
CA GLU A 52 19.87 -10.55 -26.53
C GLU A 52 18.94 -9.58 -25.83
N ILE A 53 19.48 -8.57 -25.12
CA ILE A 53 18.70 -7.44 -24.61
C ILE A 53 18.00 -6.72 -25.77
N SER A 54 18.75 -6.37 -26.83
CA SER A 54 18.18 -5.76 -28.04
C SER A 54 17.11 -6.64 -28.70
N ARG A 55 17.31 -7.95 -28.75
CA ARG A 55 16.36 -8.90 -29.34
C ARG A 55 15.08 -8.97 -28.51
N GLN A 56 15.18 -9.23 -27.21
CA GLN A 56 14.01 -9.39 -26.34
C GLN A 56 13.22 -8.09 -26.18
N LEU A 57 13.88 -6.92 -26.10
CA LEU A 57 13.15 -5.64 -26.09
C LEU A 57 12.34 -5.44 -27.38
N LYS A 58 12.85 -5.85 -28.55
CA LYS A 58 12.08 -5.82 -29.81
C LYS A 58 10.90 -6.80 -29.77
N GLU A 59 11.08 -8.00 -29.24
CA GLU A 59 9.99 -8.98 -29.10
C GLU A 59 8.92 -8.51 -28.11
N LEU A 60 9.31 -7.95 -26.96
CA LEU A 60 8.40 -7.32 -26.00
C LEU A 60 7.61 -6.17 -26.64
N LYS A 61 8.26 -5.31 -27.41
CA LYS A 61 7.59 -4.24 -28.18
C LYS A 61 6.54 -4.80 -29.14
N LYS A 62 6.91 -5.84 -29.88
CA LYS A 62 6.03 -6.53 -30.85
C LYS A 62 4.86 -7.23 -30.16
N ALA A 63 5.09 -7.78 -28.97
CA ALA A 63 4.08 -8.35 -28.10
C ALA A 63 3.17 -7.28 -27.45
N GLY A 64 3.43 -5.99 -27.66
CA GLY A 64 2.58 -4.90 -27.19
C GLY A 64 2.86 -4.42 -25.77
N PHE A 65 4.00 -4.81 -25.17
CA PHE A 65 4.45 -4.25 -23.90
C PHE A 65 4.95 -2.80 -24.06
N GLY A 66 4.69 -1.99 -23.05
CA GLY A 66 5.14 -0.60 -22.99
C GLY A 66 6.45 -0.39 -22.23
N GLY A 67 6.82 -1.33 -21.38
CA GLY A 67 7.99 -1.22 -20.53
C GLY A 67 8.31 -2.50 -19.80
N VAL A 68 9.43 -2.46 -19.07
CA VAL A 68 9.94 -3.56 -18.27
C VAL A 68 10.38 -3.04 -16.90
N GLU A 69 10.22 -3.87 -15.88
CA GLU A 69 10.99 -3.75 -14.64
C GLU A 69 12.11 -4.78 -14.69
N ILE A 70 13.36 -4.33 -14.56
CA ILE A 70 14.50 -5.25 -14.45
C ILE A 70 14.57 -5.75 -13.01
N GLN A 71 14.43 -7.07 -12.83
CA GLN A 71 14.58 -7.71 -11.53
C GLN A 71 15.63 -8.84 -11.64
N PRO A 72 16.88 -8.58 -11.23
CA PRO A 72 17.93 -9.59 -11.18
C PRO A 72 17.63 -10.60 -10.08
N ILE A 73 17.61 -11.89 -10.42
CA ILE A 73 17.27 -12.96 -9.47
C ILE A 73 18.01 -14.24 -9.81
N TYR A 74 18.09 -15.15 -8.84
CA TYR A 74 18.69 -16.48 -8.89
C TYR A 74 20.16 -16.51 -9.34
N PRO A 75 20.99 -17.42 -8.79
CA PRO A 75 22.20 -17.81 -9.47
C PRO A 75 21.81 -18.75 -10.64
N GLU A 76 22.24 -18.42 -11.86
CA GLU A 76 22.07 -19.31 -13.01
C GLU A 76 23.45 -19.77 -13.46
N LYS A 77 23.70 -21.09 -13.43
CA LYS A 77 25.03 -21.66 -13.73
C LYS A 77 25.15 -22.27 -15.11
N ASP A 78 24.02 -22.65 -15.72
CA ASP A 78 23.98 -23.41 -16.97
C ASP A 78 23.60 -22.55 -18.19
N SER A 79 23.67 -21.23 -18.05
CA SER A 79 23.43 -20.28 -19.14
C SER A 79 24.58 -20.29 -20.17
N PRO A 80 24.31 -20.26 -21.49
CA PRO A 80 25.33 -20.03 -22.51
C PRO A 80 25.84 -18.58 -22.48
N ILE A 81 25.13 -17.66 -21.83
CA ILE A 81 25.59 -16.32 -21.54
C ILE A 81 26.26 -16.33 -20.16
N LYS A 82 27.51 -15.90 -20.09
CA LYS A 82 28.23 -15.87 -18.82
C LYS A 82 27.51 -14.96 -17.81
N PRO A 83 27.21 -15.43 -16.59
CA PRO A 83 26.64 -14.61 -15.52
C PRO A 83 27.49 -13.39 -15.20
N ILE A 84 26.84 -12.28 -14.89
CA ILE A 84 27.49 -11.02 -14.51
C ILE A 84 27.20 -10.75 -13.04
N THR A 85 28.24 -10.52 -12.24
CA THR A 85 28.09 -10.14 -10.84
C THR A 85 27.29 -8.84 -10.72
N TYR A 86 26.20 -8.86 -9.93
CA TYR A 86 25.32 -7.72 -9.73
C TYR A 86 26.08 -6.48 -9.24
N LEU A 87 25.69 -5.31 -9.74
CA LEU A 87 26.33 -4.00 -9.47
C LEU A 87 27.84 -3.89 -9.79
N SER A 88 28.44 -4.91 -10.41
CA SER A 88 29.80 -4.78 -10.96
C SER A 88 29.83 -3.76 -12.10
N LYS A 89 31.04 -3.28 -12.45
CA LYS A 89 31.22 -2.39 -13.61
C LYS A 89 30.58 -2.94 -14.90
N ARG A 90 30.75 -4.25 -15.17
CA ARG A 90 30.15 -4.88 -16.36
C ARG A 90 28.63 -4.90 -16.28
N TRP A 91 28.05 -5.09 -15.10
CA TRP A 91 26.60 -5.00 -14.92
C TRP A 91 26.11 -3.57 -15.20
N GLY A 92 26.82 -2.55 -14.70
CA GLY A 92 26.53 -1.14 -15.01
C GLY A 92 26.62 -0.81 -16.50
N GLU A 93 27.59 -1.36 -17.23
CA GLU A 93 27.71 -1.24 -18.70
C GLU A 93 26.48 -1.79 -19.42
N ILE A 94 26.07 -3.01 -19.04
CA ILE A 94 24.88 -3.67 -19.56
C ILE A 94 23.61 -2.88 -19.24
N PHE A 95 23.46 -2.41 -18.00
CA PHE A 95 22.28 -1.65 -17.59
C PHE A 95 22.19 -0.32 -18.37
N LEU A 96 23.32 0.40 -18.54
CA LEU A 96 23.37 1.61 -19.37
C LEU A 96 23.01 1.31 -20.84
N PHE A 97 23.49 0.20 -21.39
CA PHE A 97 23.10 -0.25 -22.72
C PHE A 97 21.58 -0.49 -22.79
N THR A 98 21.01 -1.21 -21.83
CA THR A 98 19.56 -1.48 -21.76
C THR A 98 18.75 -0.19 -21.74
N LEU A 99 19.14 0.80 -20.92
CA LEU A 99 18.46 2.10 -20.87
C LEU A 99 18.46 2.80 -22.24
N LYS A 100 19.62 2.83 -22.92
CA LYS A 100 19.76 3.44 -24.25
C LYS A 100 18.94 2.71 -25.32
N GLU A 101 18.96 1.37 -25.29
CA GLU A 101 18.23 0.56 -26.26
C GLU A 101 16.72 0.65 -26.04
N ALA A 102 16.27 0.68 -24.79
CA ALA A 102 14.88 0.89 -24.44
C ALA A 102 14.39 2.28 -24.86
N GLU A 103 15.18 3.34 -24.62
CA GLU A 103 14.88 4.70 -25.11
C GLU A 103 14.76 4.72 -26.65
N ARG A 104 15.71 4.12 -27.37
CA ARG A 104 15.66 4.00 -28.84
C ARG A 104 14.40 3.28 -29.33
N LEU A 105 13.88 2.34 -28.54
CA LEU A 105 12.68 1.57 -28.84
C LEU A 105 11.39 2.22 -28.29
N GLY A 106 11.47 3.27 -27.49
CA GLY A 106 10.30 3.86 -26.81
C GLY A 106 9.69 2.92 -25.77
N ILE A 107 10.52 2.12 -25.09
CA ILE A 107 10.15 1.23 -23.99
C ILE A 107 10.58 1.88 -22.68
N GLY A 108 9.70 1.89 -21.68
CA GLY A 108 10.05 2.36 -20.34
C GLY A 108 10.82 1.29 -19.55
N VAL A 109 11.70 1.73 -18.65
CA VAL A 109 12.50 0.83 -17.80
C VAL A 109 12.36 1.27 -16.35
N ASP A 110 11.89 0.37 -15.49
CA ASP A 110 12.00 0.46 -14.05
C ASP A 110 13.06 -0.53 -13.55
N LEU A 111 13.57 -0.33 -12.34
CA LEU A 111 14.59 -1.17 -11.72
C LEU A 111 14.18 -1.54 -10.29
N THR A 112 14.16 -2.82 -9.94
CA THR A 112 14.10 -3.23 -8.53
C THR A 112 15.34 -2.70 -7.81
N LEU A 113 15.16 -1.97 -6.70
CA LEU A 113 16.29 -1.42 -5.94
C LEU A 113 16.92 -2.53 -5.07
N GLY A 114 17.49 -3.54 -5.71
CA GLY A 114 17.95 -4.77 -5.08
C GLY A 114 17.95 -5.94 -6.07
N SER A 115 18.23 -7.13 -5.57
CA SER A 115 18.05 -8.38 -6.31
C SER A 115 17.14 -9.28 -5.48
N GLY A 116 16.13 -9.87 -6.13
CA GLY A 116 15.08 -10.58 -5.39
C GLY A 116 14.38 -9.66 -4.38
N TRP A 117 14.11 -10.18 -3.19
CA TRP A 117 13.42 -9.45 -2.10
C TRP A 117 13.69 -10.10 -0.73
N PRO A 118 13.48 -9.40 0.40
CA PRO A 118 13.41 -7.95 0.52
C PRO A 118 14.76 -7.28 0.23
N PHE A 119 14.83 -5.94 0.35
CA PHE A 119 16.08 -5.20 0.19
C PHE A 119 17.20 -5.70 1.09
N GLY A 120 18.37 -5.90 0.49
CA GLY A 120 19.56 -6.40 1.17
C GLY A 120 20.68 -6.71 0.19
N GLY A 121 21.82 -7.12 0.71
CA GLY A 121 22.99 -7.44 -0.11
C GLY A 121 24.26 -7.64 0.71
N PRO A 122 25.35 -8.14 0.08
CA PRO A 122 26.59 -8.50 0.76
C PRO A 122 27.35 -7.31 1.35
N TRP A 123 27.05 -6.08 0.90
CA TRP A 123 27.68 -4.85 1.40
C TRP A 123 27.06 -4.34 2.70
N LEU A 124 25.97 -4.95 3.18
CA LEU A 124 25.39 -4.60 4.46
C LEU A 124 26.16 -5.27 5.60
N GLU A 125 26.80 -4.43 6.41
CA GLU A 125 27.38 -4.85 7.68
C GLU A 125 26.30 -5.40 8.63
N PRO A 126 26.63 -6.37 9.51
CA PRO A 126 25.67 -6.97 10.43
C PRO A 126 24.88 -5.96 11.28
N GLN A 127 25.48 -4.81 11.60
CA GLN A 127 24.77 -3.79 12.38
C GLN A 127 23.55 -3.17 11.67
N ASN A 128 23.58 -3.13 10.33
CA ASN A 128 22.54 -2.52 9.48
C ASN A 128 21.48 -3.54 9.02
N ALA A 129 21.57 -4.77 9.50
CA ALA A 129 20.66 -5.83 9.11
C ALA A 129 19.45 -5.92 10.04
N ALA A 130 18.32 -6.41 9.52
CA ALA A 130 17.04 -6.46 10.21
C ALA A 130 17.13 -7.07 11.63
N ARG A 131 16.54 -6.38 12.61
CA ARG A 131 16.67 -6.69 14.04
C ARG A 131 15.38 -7.19 14.67
N LYS A 132 15.52 -7.92 15.76
CA LYS A 132 14.41 -8.49 16.54
C LYS A 132 14.63 -8.32 18.03
N LEU A 133 13.54 -8.29 18.79
CA LEU A 133 13.59 -8.34 20.25
C LEU A 133 13.91 -9.75 20.73
N GLU A 134 14.93 -9.89 21.56
CA GLU A 134 15.22 -11.12 22.28
C GLU A 134 15.12 -10.89 23.79
N VAL A 135 14.29 -11.69 24.47
CA VAL A 135 14.13 -11.59 25.92
C VAL A 135 14.38 -12.95 26.57
N THR A 136 15.39 -13.01 27.43
CA THR A 136 15.64 -14.19 28.27
C THR A 136 14.96 -14.01 29.61
N ARG A 137 14.09 -14.96 29.98
CA ARG A 137 13.42 -14.98 31.29
C ARG A 137 14.04 -16.03 32.20
N THR A 138 14.62 -15.60 33.31
CA THR A 138 15.15 -16.48 34.37
C THR A 138 14.31 -16.36 35.64
N VAL A 139 14.04 -17.48 36.30
CA VAL A 139 13.26 -17.51 37.55
C VAL A 139 14.15 -17.96 38.70
N TYR A 140 14.23 -17.14 39.75
CA TYR A 140 14.95 -17.43 40.99
C TYR A 140 13.95 -17.78 42.09
N SER A 141 14.03 -19.01 42.60
CA SER A 141 13.02 -19.59 43.50
C SER A 141 13.08 -19.05 44.92
N GLU A 142 14.28 -18.80 45.44
CA GLU A 142 14.64 -18.13 46.69
C GLU A 142 16.18 -18.00 46.73
N SER A 143 16.72 -16.86 47.16
CA SER A 143 18.17 -16.60 47.19
C SER A 143 18.49 -15.60 48.29
N ASP A 144 19.27 -16.02 49.29
CA ASP A 144 19.80 -15.12 50.33
C ASP A 144 21.05 -14.37 49.86
N ILE A 145 21.58 -14.76 48.70
CA ILE A 145 22.76 -14.17 48.09
C ILE A 145 22.38 -13.28 46.91
N GLU A 146 23.13 -12.19 46.78
CA GLU A 146 23.17 -11.36 45.58
C GLU A 146 23.65 -12.18 44.38
N ARG A 147 23.07 -11.94 43.20
CA ARG A 147 23.49 -12.58 41.94
C ARG A 147 23.95 -11.54 40.94
N LYS A 148 24.99 -11.86 40.17
CA LYS A 148 25.53 -11.00 39.11
C LYS A 148 25.11 -11.53 37.75
N ILE A 149 24.46 -10.70 36.92
CA ILE A 149 24.34 -10.93 35.48
C ILE A 149 25.47 -10.14 34.82
N VAL A 150 26.34 -10.81 34.09
CA VAL A 150 27.43 -10.19 33.34
C VAL A 150 27.06 -10.24 31.85
N ASP A 151 27.26 -9.15 31.13
CA ASP A 151 27.08 -9.13 29.68
C ASP A 151 28.28 -9.74 28.96
N ASP A 152 28.23 -11.03 28.70
CA ASP A 152 29.20 -11.78 27.90
C ASP A 152 28.68 -12.11 26.50
N SER A 153 27.53 -11.53 26.12
CA SER A 153 26.89 -11.83 24.85
C SER A 153 27.49 -11.11 23.65
N LYS A 154 27.39 -11.76 22.48
CA LYS A 154 27.70 -11.15 21.18
C LYS A 154 26.82 -9.95 20.88
N GLU A 155 25.50 -10.08 21.13
CA GLU A 155 24.56 -8.95 21.10
C GLU A 155 24.38 -8.45 22.54
N PRO A 156 24.78 -7.22 22.86
CA PRO A 156 24.77 -6.69 24.22
C PRO A 156 23.38 -6.74 24.89
N ILE A 157 23.38 -6.85 26.22
CA ILE A 157 22.19 -6.66 27.04
C ILE A 157 21.87 -5.17 27.09
N GLU A 158 20.69 -4.83 26.60
CA GLU A 158 20.16 -3.46 26.62
C GLU A 158 19.58 -3.10 27.99
N SER A 159 18.87 -4.04 28.61
CA SER A 159 18.23 -3.81 29.91
C SER A 159 18.02 -5.11 30.68
N VAL A 160 18.04 -5.02 32.00
CA VAL A 160 17.65 -6.09 32.91
C VAL A 160 16.48 -5.61 33.75
N ILE A 161 15.37 -6.34 33.71
CA ILE A 161 14.12 -5.98 34.35
C ILE A 161 13.74 -7.02 35.39
N LEU A 162 13.35 -6.56 36.56
CA LEU A 162 13.04 -7.36 37.75
C LEU A 162 11.53 -7.35 38.02
N VAL A 163 10.96 -8.53 38.26
CA VAL A 163 9.55 -8.73 38.66
C VAL A 163 9.48 -9.75 39.80
N PRO A 164 8.65 -9.55 40.85
CA PRO A 164 8.46 -10.56 41.89
C PRO A 164 8.03 -11.94 41.33
N ARG A 165 8.59 -13.04 41.89
CA ARG A 165 8.37 -14.42 41.40
C ARG A 165 6.91 -14.89 41.44
N ASP A 166 6.05 -14.25 42.19
CA ASP A 166 4.63 -14.55 42.28
C ASP A 166 3.79 -13.76 41.27
N LYS A 167 4.35 -12.70 40.63
CA LYS A 167 3.64 -11.84 39.67
C LYS A 167 4.03 -12.08 38.21
N VAL A 168 3.04 -12.18 37.34
CA VAL A 168 3.21 -12.31 35.88
C VAL A 168 2.46 -11.17 35.21
N SER A 169 2.94 -10.70 34.04
CA SER A 169 2.29 -9.65 33.28
C SER A 169 2.06 -8.37 34.11
N VAL A 170 3.07 -7.96 34.87
CA VAL A 170 3.08 -6.70 35.63
C VAL A 170 4.28 -5.84 35.23
N LYS A 171 4.20 -4.55 35.54
CA LYS A 171 5.32 -3.62 35.40
C LYS A 171 6.53 -4.12 36.20
N GLY A 172 7.70 -4.07 35.56
CA GLY A 172 8.97 -4.41 36.15
C GLY A 172 9.82 -3.20 36.54
N GLU A 173 10.76 -3.44 37.44
CA GLU A 173 11.78 -2.50 37.85
C GLU A 173 13.03 -2.68 36.98
N ILE A 174 13.52 -1.60 36.38
CA ILE A 174 14.75 -1.64 35.57
C ILE A 174 15.94 -1.58 36.52
N LEU A 175 16.87 -2.52 36.38
CA LEU A 175 18.11 -2.51 37.14
C LEU A 175 19.17 -1.65 36.44
N GLU A 176 19.83 -0.78 37.20
CA GLU A 176 21.00 -0.05 36.71
C GLU A 176 22.18 -1.00 36.48
N PHE A 177 22.88 -0.81 35.36
CA PHE A 177 24.12 -1.55 35.11
C PHE A 177 25.31 -0.84 35.74
N LYS A 178 26.30 -1.62 36.12
CA LYS A 178 27.65 -1.16 36.46
C LYS A 178 28.63 -1.66 35.41
N LYS A 179 29.81 -1.04 35.30
CA LYS A 179 30.88 -1.47 34.40
C LYS A 179 32.07 -1.97 35.21
N ASP A 180 32.61 -3.11 34.82
CA ASP A 180 33.84 -3.70 35.36
C ASP A 180 34.72 -4.11 34.18
N ASN A 181 35.92 -3.52 34.06
CA ASN A 181 36.82 -3.70 32.92
C ASN A 181 36.15 -3.49 31.53
N GLY A 182 35.21 -2.55 31.44
CA GLY A 182 34.47 -2.25 30.21
C GLY A 182 33.25 -3.16 29.96
N GLN A 183 33.07 -4.22 30.74
CA GLN A 183 31.93 -5.13 30.64
C GLN A 183 30.77 -4.67 31.53
N LYS A 184 29.55 -4.64 30.98
CA LYS A 184 28.34 -4.32 31.75
C LYS A 184 27.97 -5.50 32.67
N TYR A 185 27.50 -5.19 33.87
CA TYR A 185 26.87 -6.17 34.74
C TYR A 185 25.74 -5.56 35.58
N TRP A 186 24.82 -6.42 36.01
CA TRP A 186 23.70 -6.08 36.88
C TRP A 186 23.75 -6.93 38.14
N THR A 187 23.40 -6.29 39.25
CA THR A 187 23.27 -6.93 40.56
C THR A 187 21.79 -7.21 40.81
N ILE A 188 21.43 -8.48 40.96
CA ILE A 188 20.09 -8.90 41.38
C ILE A 188 20.08 -9.00 42.91
N PRO A 189 19.21 -8.28 43.61
CA PRO A 189 19.13 -8.33 45.07
C PRO A 189 18.65 -9.71 45.55
N PRO A 190 18.97 -10.11 46.80
CA PRO A 190 18.38 -11.27 47.44
C PRO A 190 16.85 -11.28 47.34
N GLY A 191 16.25 -12.46 47.26
CA GLY A 191 14.79 -12.64 47.17
C GLY A 191 14.32 -13.55 46.04
N ARG A 192 13.04 -13.41 45.70
CA ARG A 192 12.32 -14.29 44.77
C ARG A 192 11.91 -13.50 43.53
N TRP A 193 12.59 -13.76 42.43
CA TRP A 193 12.53 -12.88 41.25
C TRP A 193 12.30 -13.63 39.94
N ARG A 194 11.57 -13.01 39.02
CA ARG A 194 11.67 -13.21 37.58
C ARG A 194 12.55 -12.10 37.02
N VAL A 195 13.60 -12.47 36.31
CA VAL A 195 14.54 -11.54 35.68
C VAL A 195 14.42 -11.66 34.17
N TYR A 196 14.21 -10.53 33.50
CA TYR A 196 14.13 -10.43 32.06
C TYR A 196 15.38 -9.68 31.56
N ALA A 197 16.24 -10.37 30.83
CA ALA A 197 17.35 -9.74 30.13
C ALA A 197 16.93 -9.46 28.69
N VAL A 198 16.91 -8.19 28.31
CA VAL A 198 16.47 -7.69 27.01
C VAL A 198 17.69 -7.45 26.12
N LYS A 199 17.64 -7.99 24.90
CA LYS A 199 18.66 -7.88 23.87
C LYS A 199 18.01 -7.53 22.54
N ILE A 200 18.79 -6.92 21.66
CA ILE A 200 18.39 -6.64 20.27
C ILE A 200 19.18 -7.60 19.39
N GLY A 201 18.50 -8.66 18.96
CA GLY A 201 19.11 -9.75 18.20
C GLY A 201 19.10 -9.49 16.70
N TYR A 202 19.95 -10.20 15.98
CA TYR A 202 19.92 -10.29 14.52
C TYR A 202 18.86 -11.31 14.06
N THR A 203 18.04 -10.96 13.07
CA THR A 203 17.04 -11.88 12.50
C THR A 203 17.67 -13.06 11.78
N GLY A 204 18.88 -12.90 11.24
CA GLY A 204 19.53 -13.92 10.40
C GLY A 204 18.99 -13.97 8.95
N GLN A 205 18.00 -13.14 8.62
CA GLN A 205 17.35 -13.21 7.30
C GLN A 205 18.32 -12.80 6.19
N GLN A 206 18.36 -13.62 5.15
CA GLN A 206 19.08 -13.35 3.91
C GLN A 206 18.09 -12.98 2.80
N VAL A 207 18.56 -12.19 1.84
CA VAL A 207 17.81 -11.85 0.62
C VAL A 207 17.37 -13.13 -0.10
N LYS A 208 16.09 -13.20 -0.44
CA LYS A 208 15.54 -14.33 -1.19
C LYS A 208 15.86 -14.18 -2.66
N ARG A 209 16.15 -15.32 -3.29
CA ARG A 209 16.35 -15.41 -4.75
C ARG A 209 17.40 -14.42 -5.26
N ALA A 210 18.38 -14.10 -4.43
CA ALA A 210 19.52 -13.28 -4.82
C ALA A 210 20.16 -13.82 -6.11
N THR A 211 20.53 -12.91 -7.00
CA THR A 211 21.39 -13.22 -8.14
C THR A 211 22.85 -13.29 -7.68
N VAL A 212 23.76 -13.64 -8.60
CA VAL A 212 25.18 -13.75 -8.29
C VAL A 212 25.75 -12.40 -7.83
N GLY A 213 26.31 -12.35 -6.63
CA GLY A 213 26.93 -11.15 -6.05
C GLY A 213 25.97 -10.27 -5.26
N SER A 214 24.73 -10.71 -5.03
CA SER A 214 23.75 -10.02 -4.20
C SER A 214 23.32 -10.82 -2.97
N GLU A 215 24.02 -11.90 -2.65
CA GLU A 215 23.76 -12.71 -1.47
C GLU A 215 24.16 -11.95 -0.19
N GLY A 216 23.20 -11.66 0.69
CA GLY A 216 23.51 -11.01 1.95
C GLY A 216 22.31 -10.78 2.84
N ALA A 217 22.56 -10.09 3.95
CA ALA A 217 21.57 -9.83 4.97
C ALA A 217 20.47 -8.89 4.46
N VAL A 218 19.24 -9.08 4.97
CA VAL A 218 18.14 -8.14 4.74
C VAL A 218 18.33 -6.87 5.57
N LEU A 219 18.06 -5.73 4.97
CA LEU A 219 18.14 -4.39 5.53
C LEU A 219 17.24 -4.22 6.76
N ASP A 220 17.73 -3.52 7.78
CA ASP A 220 16.88 -2.94 8.83
C ASP A 220 16.11 -1.74 8.28
N HIS A 221 14.81 -1.92 8.04
CA HIS A 221 13.94 -0.89 7.48
C HIS A 221 13.47 0.13 8.53
N PHE A 222 13.88 0.00 9.79
CA PHE A 222 13.55 0.95 10.85
C PHE A 222 14.73 1.86 11.20
N SER A 223 15.85 1.78 10.45
CA SER A 223 17.07 2.53 10.73
C SER A 223 17.53 3.35 9.52
N ARG A 224 17.66 4.67 9.72
CA ARG A 224 18.14 5.58 8.68
C ARG A 224 19.58 5.28 8.27
N SER A 225 20.44 4.98 9.23
CA SER A 225 21.84 4.67 8.95
C SER A 225 21.97 3.39 8.13
N ALA A 226 21.11 2.41 8.38
CA ALA A 226 21.04 1.19 7.59
C ALA A 226 20.63 1.49 6.14
N PHE A 227 19.59 2.31 5.93
CA PHE A 227 19.16 2.72 4.59
C PHE A 227 20.25 3.51 3.85
N ASP A 228 20.87 4.51 4.51
CA ASP A 228 21.93 5.32 3.90
C ASP A 228 23.15 4.48 3.49
N ASN A 229 23.48 3.43 4.24
CA ASN A 229 24.52 2.47 3.88
C ASN A 229 24.08 1.53 2.73
N TYR A 230 22.82 1.11 2.73
CA TYR A 230 22.26 0.24 1.70
C TYR A 230 22.36 0.85 0.29
N ILE A 231 22.06 2.14 0.16
CA ILE A 231 22.00 2.82 -1.13
C ILE A 231 23.37 3.14 -1.75
N GLN A 232 24.49 2.96 -1.04
CA GLN A 232 25.80 3.40 -1.53
C GLN A 232 26.20 2.77 -2.89
N PRO A 233 26.07 1.45 -3.10
CA PRO A 233 26.36 0.86 -4.42
C PRO A 233 25.44 1.38 -5.53
N PHE A 234 24.22 1.80 -5.20
CA PHE A 234 23.31 2.40 -6.17
C PHE A 234 23.68 3.85 -6.49
N ASN A 235 24.27 4.60 -5.55
CA ASN A 235 24.87 5.90 -5.83
C ASN A 235 26.02 5.75 -6.84
N GLU A 236 26.90 4.77 -6.63
CA GLU A 236 28.00 4.47 -7.55
C GLU A 236 27.49 4.06 -8.95
N LEU A 237 26.44 3.24 -9.02
CA LEU A 237 25.77 2.91 -10.27
C LEU A 237 25.20 4.16 -10.95
N ASN A 238 24.52 5.03 -10.20
CA ASN A 238 23.91 6.27 -10.71
C ASN A 238 24.97 7.24 -11.26
N ASP A 239 26.13 7.32 -10.62
CA ASP A 239 27.27 8.09 -11.09
C ASP A 239 27.84 7.49 -12.39
N TYR A 240 27.96 6.16 -12.44
CA TYR A 240 28.46 5.43 -13.61
C TYR A 240 27.59 5.62 -14.85
N ILE A 241 26.27 5.47 -14.72
CA ILE A 241 25.32 5.61 -15.85
C ILE A 241 25.08 7.07 -16.27
N GLY A 242 25.65 8.03 -15.55
CA GLY A 242 25.69 9.44 -15.93
C GLY A 242 24.31 10.10 -15.90
N GLN A 243 23.81 10.54 -17.05
CA GLN A 243 22.52 11.24 -17.13
C GLN A 243 21.32 10.31 -17.34
N MET A 244 21.53 9.09 -17.86
CA MET A 244 20.46 8.12 -18.10
C MET A 244 19.92 7.60 -16.76
N ARG A 245 18.60 7.39 -16.66
CA ARG A 245 17.96 6.83 -15.46
C ARG A 245 16.84 5.87 -15.85
N PRO A 246 16.55 4.83 -15.05
CA PRO A 246 15.24 4.19 -15.11
C PRO A 246 14.17 5.22 -14.69
N ARG A 247 12.91 4.98 -15.07
CA ARG A 247 11.79 5.82 -14.66
C ARG A 247 11.55 5.70 -13.16
N CYS A 248 11.40 4.46 -12.67
CA CYS A 248 11.21 4.19 -11.25
C CYS A 248 12.31 3.29 -10.70
N ASN A 249 12.53 3.40 -9.39
CA ASN A 249 13.07 2.30 -8.62
C ASN A 249 11.96 1.66 -7.76
N PHE A 250 12.00 0.34 -7.62
CA PHE A 250 10.90 -0.44 -7.07
C PHE A 250 11.29 -1.14 -5.77
N ASN A 251 10.37 -1.11 -4.79
CA ASN A 251 10.39 -1.93 -3.59
C ASN A 251 9.21 -2.91 -3.60
N ASP A 252 9.55 -4.18 -3.51
CA ASP A 252 8.64 -5.32 -3.47
C ASP A 252 7.86 -5.35 -2.14
N SER A 253 6.91 -6.29 -2.03
CA SER A 253 6.12 -6.48 -0.84
C SER A 253 6.99 -6.72 0.41
N TYR A 254 6.52 -6.25 1.57
CA TYR A 254 7.30 -6.34 2.79
C TYR A 254 7.30 -7.79 3.31
N GLU A 255 8.44 -8.46 3.15
CA GLU A 255 8.67 -9.83 3.64
C GLU A 255 9.88 -9.90 4.58
N VAL A 256 10.04 -8.91 5.46
CA VAL A 256 11.12 -8.86 6.45
C VAL A 256 10.69 -9.61 7.72
N TYR A 257 11.05 -10.89 7.79
CA TYR A 257 10.53 -11.82 8.78
C TYR A 257 11.18 -11.67 10.15
N ASN A 258 10.33 -11.74 11.18
CA ASN A 258 10.70 -11.59 12.59
C ASN A 258 11.36 -10.24 12.92
N ALA A 259 11.42 -9.30 11.97
CA ALA A 259 12.01 -8.00 12.16
C ALA A 259 11.03 -7.09 12.90
N ASN A 260 11.08 -7.14 14.22
CA ASN A 260 10.16 -6.45 15.11
C ASN A 260 10.86 -5.44 16.03
N TRP A 261 12.12 -5.10 15.76
CA TRP A 261 12.88 -4.18 16.61
C TRP A 261 13.95 -3.44 15.81
N THR A 262 14.48 -2.37 16.41
CA THR A 262 15.69 -1.64 15.99
C THR A 262 16.34 -1.02 17.24
N PRO A 263 17.65 -0.73 17.26
CA PRO A 263 18.31 -0.08 18.40
C PRO A 263 17.60 1.18 18.92
N GLU A 264 17.06 2.00 18.02
CA GLU A 264 16.43 3.29 18.30
C GLU A 264 15.01 3.17 18.86
N LEU A 265 14.42 1.98 18.91
CA LEU A 265 12.99 1.80 19.22
C LEU A 265 12.61 2.31 20.61
N PHE A 266 13.45 2.07 21.63
CA PHE A 266 13.16 2.55 22.98
C PHE A 266 13.10 4.08 23.06
N GLU A 267 13.99 4.75 22.34
CA GLU A 267 14.06 6.21 22.32
C GLU A 267 12.88 6.79 21.52
N ALA A 268 12.59 6.22 20.35
CA ALA A 268 11.43 6.59 19.53
C ALA A 268 10.11 6.41 20.30
N PHE A 269 9.96 5.26 20.97
CA PHE A 269 8.79 4.97 21.81
C PHE A 269 8.63 6.00 22.93
N HIS A 270 9.71 6.30 23.65
CA HIS A 270 9.67 7.29 24.72
C HIS A 270 9.29 8.68 24.20
N SER A 271 9.83 9.06 23.05
CA SER A 271 9.52 10.34 22.41
C SER A 271 8.05 10.45 21.99
N LEU A 272 7.47 9.37 21.46
CA LEU A 272 6.07 9.36 20.98
C LEU A 272 5.05 9.25 22.12
N HIS A 273 5.36 8.49 23.17
CA HIS A 273 4.37 8.11 24.17
C HIS A 273 4.64 8.64 25.58
N GLY A 274 5.84 9.15 25.85
CA GLY A 274 6.20 9.81 27.11
C GLY A 274 6.49 8.87 28.28
N TYR A 275 6.76 7.58 28.04
CA TYR A 275 7.13 6.62 29.09
C TYR A 275 8.13 5.57 28.60
N ASP A 276 8.84 4.90 29.52
CA ASP A 276 9.85 3.90 29.16
C ASP A 276 9.22 2.51 28.96
N LEU A 277 9.23 2.02 27.71
CA LEU A 277 8.74 0.69 27.36
C LEU A 277 9.47 -0.44 28.10
N ARG A 278 10.73 -0.23 28.52
CA ARG A 278 11.52 -1.24 29.25
C ARG A 278 10.80 -1.72 30.50
N ASN A 279 10.13 -0.83 31.25
CA ASN A 279 9.35 -1.21 32.43
C ASN A 279 8.20 -2.19 32.11
N TYR A 280 7.73 -2.21 30.87
CA TYR A 280 6.54 -2.92 30.44
C TYR A 280 6.82 -4.12 29.53
N ILE A 281 8.08 -4.43 29.22
CA ILE A 281 8.48 -5.63 28.46
C ILE A 281 7.85 -6.92 29.03
N PRO A 282 7.82 -7.15 30.37
CA PRO A 282 7.17 -8.35 30.92
C PRO A 282 5.68 -8.47 30.60
N ILE A 283 4.99 -7.37 30.30
CA ILE A 283 3.58 -7.35 29.88
C ILE A 283 3.47 -7.51 28.36
N LEU A 284 4.30 -6.78 27.59
CA LEU A 284 4.27 -6.78 26.13
C LEU A 284 4.45 -8.18 25.54
N ILE A 285 5.44 -8.94 26.06
CA ILE A 285 5.79 -10.28 25.56
C ILE A 285 4.94 -11.41 26.17
N ASP A 286 4.15 -11.12 27.20
CA ASP A 286 3.24 -12.10 27.78
C ASP A 286 2.07 -12.37 26.81
N LYS A 287 1.42 -13.53 26.90
CA LYS A 287 0.27 -13.87 26.03
C LYS A 287 -1.07 -13.46 26.60
N THR A 288 -1.09 -12.95 27.84
CA THR A 288 -2.32 -12.58 28.54
C THR A 288 -2.95 -11.36 27.88
N ASP A 289 -4.15 -11.55 27.35
CA ASP A 289 -4.97 -10.45 26.88
C ASP A 289 -5.43 -9.59 28.08
N SER A 290 -5.05 -8.32 28.05
CA SER A 290 -5.42 -7.33 29.06
C SER A 290 -5.49 -5.94 28.43
N LYS A 291 -6.26 -5.03 29.04
CA LYS A 291 -6.35 -3.63 28.60
C LYS A 291 -4.95 -2.98 28.50
N ILE A 292 -4.09 -3.24 29.49
CA ILE A 292 -2.71 -2.74 29.52
C ILE A 292 -1.91 -3.28 28.34
N ARG A 293 -1.98 -4.59 28.05
CA ARG A 293 -1.25 -5.19 26.94
C ARG A 293 -1.71 -4.65 25.58
N ARG A 294 -3.02 -4.54 25.35
CA ARG A 294 -3.57 -3.97 24.11
C ARG A 294 -3.09 -2.54 23.88
N LYS A 295 -3.06 -1.73 24.95
CA LYS A 295 -2.50 -0.37 24.92
C LYS A 295 -1.01 -0.36 24.59
N LEU A 296 -0.22 -1.23 25.20
CA LEU A 296 1.21 -1.35 24.93
C LEU A 296 1.49 -1.80 23.49
N LEU A 297 0.71 -2.75 22.97
CA LEU A 297 0.81 -3.18 21.56
C LEU A 297 0.46 -2.04 20.62
N HIS A 298 -0.57 -1.26 20.94
CA HIS A 298 -0.93 -0.09 20.15
C HIS A 298 0.25 0.88 20.04
N ASP A 299 0.76 1.36 21.17
CA ASP A 299 1.85 2.33 21.22
C ASP A 299 3.12 1.76 20.53
N TYR A 300 3.44 0.49 20.77
CA TYR A 300 4.56 -0.17 20.12
C TYR A 300 4.41 -0.23 18.59
N ARG A 301 3.23 -0.59 18.07
CA ARG A 301 2.98 -0.68 16.63
C ARG A 301 2.93 0.68 15.95
N GLU A 302 2.41 1.69 16.64
CA GLU A 302 2.48 3.10 16.21
C GLU A 302 3.94 3.57 16.13
N THR A 303 4.78 3.19 17.11
CA THR A 303 6.23 3.46 17.08
C THR A 303 6.91 2.78 15.89
N VAL A 304 6.64 1.50 15.65
CA VAL A 304 7.22 0.77 14.51
C VAL A 304 6.78 1.40 13.18
N TYR A 305 5.51 1.79 13.06
CA TYR A 305 5.00 2.50 11.90
C TYR A 305 5.73 3.84 11.67
N SER A 306 5.87 4.66 12.71
CA SER A 306 6.61 5.93 12.64
C SER A 306 8.07 5.72 12.21
N LEU A 307 8.76 4.75 12.79
CA LEU A 307 10.12 4.40 12.40
C LEU A 307 10.21 3.96 10.93
N TYR A 308 9.32 3.07 10.47
CA TYR A 308 9.31 2.63 9.08
C TYR A 308 9.09 3.80 8.10
N VAL A 309 8.16 4.70 8.43
CA VAL A 309 7.88 5.89 7.61
C VAL A 309 9.07 6.86 7.60
N GLU A 310 9.57 7.24 8.77
CA GLU A 310 10.56 8.31 8.93
C GLU A 310 11.98 7.87 8.57
N GLN A 311 12.32 6.61 8.84
CA GLN A 311 13.68 6.10 8.69
C GLN A 311 13.91 5.40 7.35
N PHE A 312 12.83 4.94 6.68
CA PHE A 312 12.92 4.25 5.39
C PHE A 312 12.06 4.87 4.29
N CYS A 313 10.73 4.96 4.45
CA CYS A 313 9.86 5.37 3.33
C CYS A 313 10.16 6.80 2.84
N ILE A 314 10.21 7.79 3.75
CA ILE A 314 10.52 9.18 3.40
C ILE A 314 11.93 9.30 2.79
N PRO A 315 13.01 8.79 3.45
CA PRO A 315 14.35 8.85 2.89
C PRO A 315 14.48 8.18 1.53
N TRP A 316 13.76 7.09 1.30
CA TRP A 316 13.75 6.39 0.02
C TRP A 316 13.08 7.20 -1.08
N THR A 317 11.92 7.80 -0.83
CA THR A 317 11.28 8.74 -1.77
C THR A 317 12.21 9.92 -2.08
N GLU A 318 12.80 10.54 -1.06
CA GLU A 318 13.74 11.67 -1.22
C GLU A 318 14.97 11.29 -2.05
N TRP A 319 15.58 10.14 -1.75
CA TRP A 319 16.72 9.61 -2.50
C TRP A 319 16.37 9.35 -3.97
N SER A 320 15.19 8.79 -4.22
CA SER A 320 14.68 8.53 -5.57
C SER A 320 14.59 9.83 -6.37
N HIS A 321 13.92 10.84 -5.81
CA HIS A 321 13.74 12.15 -6.45
C HIS A 321 15.06 12.87 -6.67
N LYS A 322 15.97 12.85 -5.68
CA LYS A 322 17.33 13.41 -5.81
C LYS A 322 18.09 12.80 -6.98
N ASN A 323 17.85 11.53 -7.29
CA ASN A 323 18.47 10.81 -8.39
C ASN A 323 17.65 10.87 -9.71
N ARG A 324 16.60 11.69 -9.77
CA ARG A 324 15.70 11.86 -10.93
C ARG A 324 14.94 10.59 -11.31
N MET A 325 14.58 9.80 -10.32
CA MET A 325 13.73 8.62 -10.44
C MET A 325 12.47 8.81 -9.60
N GLN A 326 11.38 8.18 -10.03
CA GLN A 326 10.21 7.96 -9.18
C GLN A 326 10.45 6.72 -8.29
N ASN A 327 9.60 6.52 -7.28
CA ASN A 327 9.52 5.24 -6.57
C ASN A 327 8.17 4.53 -6.73
N ARG A 328 8.23 3.20 -6.86
CA ARG A 328 7.07 2.32 -6.98
C ARG A 328 7.08 1.30 -5.84
N PHE A 329 5.97 1.17 -5.10
CA PHE A 329 5.99 0.49 -3.81
C PHE A 329 4.80 -0.45 -3.58
N GLN A 330 5.10 -1.72 -3.31
CA GLN A 330 4.16 -2.69 -2.73
C GLN A 330 4.14 -2.59 -1.20
N ALA A 331 3.30 -1.70 -0.66
CA ALA A 331 3.24 -1.45 0.78
C ALA A 331 2.59 -2.56 1.62
N HIS A 332 1.84 -3.46 0.99
CA HIS A 332 1.19 -4.55 1.72
C HIS A 332 2.22 -5.49 2.38
N GLY A 333 1.82 -6.06 3.51
CA GLY A 333 2.72 -6.81 4.39
C GLY A 333 3.57 -5.91 5.30
N ALA A 334 3.69 -4.61 5.05
CA ALA A 334 4.47 -3.72 5.91
C ALA A 334 3.74 -3.42 7.24
N PRO A 335 4.47 -3.20 8.34
CA PRO A 335 3.87 -2.84 9.62
C PRO A 335 3.41 -1.37 9.58
N GLY A 336 2.12 -1.13 9.35
CA GLY A 336 1.58 0.23 9.36
C GLY A 336 0.23 0.43 8.67
N ASN A 337 -0.15 1.70 8.51
CA ASN A 337 -1.35 2.08 7.78
C ASN A 337 -1.09 2.01 6.27
N LEU A 338 -1.71 1.04 5.57
CA LEU A 338 -1.47 0.86 4.14
C LEU A 338 -1.84 2.07 3.29
N ILE A 339 -2.87 2.86 3.66
CA ILE A 339 -3.26 4.06 2.89
C ILE A 339 -2.13 5.08 2.90
N ASP A 340 -1.54 5.32 4.07
CA ASP A 340 -0.44 6.25 4.22
C ASP A 340 0.83 5.72 3.54
N LEU A 341 1.18 4.45 3.77
CA LEU A 341 2.38 3.83 3.22
C LEU A 341 2.37 3.82 1.68
N TYR A 342 1.24 3.47 1.06
CA TYR A 342 1.08 3.61 -0.38
C TYR A 342 1.20 5.08 -0.82
N GLY A 343 0.57 5.99 -0.08
CA GLY A 343 0.59 7.43 -0.35
C GLY A 343 1.98 8.09 -0.36
N MET A 344 2.93 7.51 0.38
CA MET A 344 4.34 7.98 0.43
C MET A 344 5.11 7.75 -0.88
N SER A 345 4.67 6.81 -1.73
CA SER A 345 5.31 6.50 -3.00
C SER A 345 4.75 7.33 -4.16
N ASP A 346 5.51 7.47 -5.26
CA ASP A 346 5.02 8.10 -6.48
C ASP A 346 4.00 7.21 -7.21
N ILE A 347 4.19 5.89 -7.11
CA ILE A 347 3.32 4.88 -7.72
C ILE A 347 3.02 3.78 -6.69
N PRO A 348 1.85 3.81 -6.04
CA PRO A 348 1.35 2.69 -5.25
C PRO A 348 1.23 1.42 -6.09
N GLU A 349 1.52 0.27 -5.51
CA GLU A 349 1.40 -1.01 -6.19
C GLU A 349 0.74 -2.09 -5.33
N THR A 350 -0.31 -2.71 -5.86
CA THR A 350 -0.93 -3.89 -5.22
C THR A 350 -0.48 -5.19 -5.89
N GLU A 351 -1.03 -6.32 -5.45
CA GLU A 351 -0.79 -7.63 -6.03
C GLU A 351 -2.08 -8.44 -6.04
N GLY A 352 -2.19 -9.39 -6.98
CA GLY A 352 -3.13 -10.49 -6.90
C GLY A 352 -2.39 -11.82 -6.95
N PHE A 353 -2.77 -12.76 -6.07
CA PHE A 353 -2.04 -14.01 -5.87
C PHE A 353 -2.97 -15.23 -5.92
N GLY A 354 -2.53 -16.30 -6.59
CA GLY A 354 -3.25 -17.58 -6.61
C GLY A 354 -4.55 -17.56 -7.42
N ARG A 355 -5.34 -18.65 -7.32
CA ARG A 355 -6.55 -18.87 -8.14
C ARG A 355 -7.66 -17.84 -7.94
N GLU A 356 -7.71 -17.23 -6.76
CA GLU A 356 -8.72 -16.22 -6.42
C GLU A 356 -8.39 -14.83 -7.00
N GLU A 357 -7.14 -14.65 -7.47
CA GLU A 357 -6.59 -13.41 -8.04
C GLU A 357 -6.61 -12.26 -7.02
N ILE A 358 -6.84 -11.02 -7.45
CA ILE A 358 -6.96 -9.87 -6.54
C ILE A 358 -8.34 -9.85 -5.85
N ASP A 359 -8.33 -9.70 -4.53
CA ASP A 359 -9.48 -9.22 -3.76
C ASP A 359 -9.66 -7.72 -4.06
N ILE A 360 -10.79 -7.36 -4.69
CA ILE A 360 -11.04 -5.97 -5.12
C ILE A 360 -11.04 -5.00 -3.92
N LEU A 361 -11.56 -5.42 -2.76
CA LEU A 361 -11.56 -4.58 -1.56
C LEU A 361 -10.14 -4.37 -1.05
N PHE A 362 -9.30 -5.39 -1.10
CA PHE A 362 -7.89 -5.22 -0.73
C PHE A 362 -7.13 -4.35 -1.75
N GLY A 363 -7.37 -4.55 -3.06
CA GLY A 363 -6.79 -3.73 -4.12
C GLY A 363 -7.09 -2.24 -3.96
N LYS A 364 -8.26 -1.92 -3.39
CA LYS A 364 -8.66 -0.55 -3.11
C LYS A 364 -7.77 0.18 -2.11
N PHE A 365 -6.99 -0.49 -1.25
CA PHE A 365 -6.00 0.22 -0.42
C PHE A 365 -4.99 1.01 -1.26
N ALA A 366 -4.47 0.40 -2.33
CA ALA A 366 -3.52 1.06 -3.23
C ALA A 366 -4.21 2.11 -4.11
N SER A 367 -5.40 1.82 -4.64
CA SER A 367 -6.11 2.79 -5.48
C SER A 367 -6.60 4.00 -4.68
N SER A 368 -7.10 3.79 -3.47
CA SER A 368 -7.53 4.89 -2.59
C SER A 368 -6.36 5.78 -2.24
N ALA A 369 -5.20 5.23 -1.91
CA ALA A 369 -3.99 6.04 -1.73
C ALA A 369 -3.64 6.82 -3.02
N ALA A 370 -3.70 6.19 -4.19
CA ALA A 370 -3.43 6.88 -5.45
C ALA A 370 -4.41 8.04 -5.70
N HIS A 371 -5.71 7.84 -5.46
CA HIS A 371 -6.74 8.86 -5.62
C HIS A 371 -6.53 10.04 -4.65
N LEU A 372 -6.35 9.75 -3.36
CA LEU A 372 -6.31 10.73 -2.28
C LEU A 372 -5.04 11.57 -2.31
N TYR A 373 -3.90 10.98 -2.68
CA TYR A 373 -2.63 11.68 -2.81
C TYR A 373 -2.35 12.18 -4.24
N GLY A 374 -3.35 12.18 -5.13
CA GLY A 374 -3.25 12.75 -6.48
C GLY A 374 -2.24 12.05 -7.39
N LYS A 375 -1.98 10.76 -7.18
CA LYS A 375 -1.05 9.96 -7.98
C LYS A 375 -1.69 9.60 -9.32
N LYS A 376 -0.94 9.77 -10.41
CA LYS A 376 -1.42 9.41 -11.76
C LYS A 376 -1.58 7.90 -11.93
N PHE A 377 -0.65 7.14 -11.38
CA PHE A 377 -0.57 5.70 -11.56
C PHE A 377 -0.85 4.97 -10.26
N CYS A 378 -1.65 3.91 -10.36
CA CYS A 378 -1.75 2.85 -9.37
C CYS A 378 -1.47 1.55 -10.12
N SER A 379 -0.41 0.86 -9.73
CA SER A 379 0.11 -0.30 -10.45
C SER A 379 -0.22 -1.62 -9.77
N SER A 380 0.03 -2.73 -10.45
CA SER A 380 -0.09 -4.05 -9.84
C SER A 380 0.89 -5.08 -10.36
N GLU A 381 1.35 -5.91 -9.44
CA GLU A 381 1.79 -7.25 -9.75
C GLU A 381 0.61 -8.13 -10.18
N THR A 382 0.70 -8.66 -11.39
CA THR A 382 -0.43 -9.32 -12.06
C THR A 382 -0.01 -10.65 -12.66
N PHE A 383 -0.87 -11.66 -12.49
CA PHE A 383 -0.70 -13.04 -12.97
C PHE A 383 0.32 -13.90 -12.20
N THR A 384 0.50 -13.62 -10.91
CA THR A 384 1.30 -14.43 -9.98
C THR A 384 0.49 -15.62 -9.47
N TRP A 385 0.78 -16.80 -10.01
CA TRP A 385 0.04 -18.02 -9.70
C TRP A 385 0.98 -19.19 -9.38
N LEU A 386 0.72 -19.88 -8.27
CA LEU A 386 1.40 -21.12 -7.90
C LEU A 386 0.77 -22.38 -8.54
N ASP A 387 0.10 -22.21 -9.68
CA ASP A 387 -0.38 -23.32 -10.52
C ASP A 387 0.75 -23.83 -11.44
N GLU A 388 0.51 -24.94 -12.14
CA GLU A 388 1.43 -25.47 -13.15
C GLU A 388 1.65 -24.50 -14.31
N HIS A 389 2.91 -24.38 -14.74
CA HIS A 389 3.30 -23.55 -15.88
C HIS A 389 2.58 -24.01 -17.17
N PHE A 390 2.35 -23.07 -18.09
CA PHE A 390 1.74 -23.32 -19.41
C PHE A 390 0.28 -23.83 -19.39
N GLN A 391 -0.39 -23.87 -18.24
CA GLN A 391 -1.85 -24.13 -18.14
C GLN A 391 -2.69 -22.85 -18.10
N VAL A 392 -2.03 -21.69 -18.05
CA VAL A 392 -2.68 -20.39 -18.04
C VAL A 392 -3.09 -19.99 -19.46
N SER A 393 -4.38 -19.70 -19.64
CA SER A 393 -4.93 -19.17 -20.89
C SER A 393 -5.04 -17.64 -20.89
N LEU A 394 -5.01 -17.03 -22.09
CA LEU A 394 -5.29 -15.61 -22.26
C LEU A 394 -6.69 -15.20 -21.76
N ASP A 395 -7.68 -16.13 -21.79
CA ASP A 395 -9.02 -15.89 -21.23
C ASP A 395 -8.97 -15.70 -19.70
N ARG A 396 -8.23 -16.58 -19.00
CA ARG A 396 -8.01 -16.46 -17.56
C ARG A 396 -7.28 -15.16 -17.23
N MET A 397 -6.21 -14.83 -17.96
CA MET A 397 -5.49 -13.56 -17.79
C MET A 397 -6.41 -12.36 -18.02
N LYS A 398 -7.29 -12.39 -19.03
CA LYS A 398 -8.25 -11.32 -19.26
C LYS A 398 -9.22 -11.16 -18.08
N LYS A 399 -9.78 -12.25 -17.55
CA LYS A 399 -10.68 -12.20 -16.39
C LYS A 399 -9.97 -11.63 -15.15
N SER A 400 -8.71 -12.01 -14.95
CA SER A 400 -7.89 -11.50 -13.86
C SER A 400 -7.63 -10.00 -13.97
N VAL A 401 -7.14 -9.51 -15.11
CA VAL A 401 -6.86 -8.07 -15.28
C VAL A 401 -8.12 -7.20 -15.18
N ASP A 402 -9.27 -7.74 -15.60
CA ASP A 402 -10.56 -7.06 -15.45
C ASP A 402 -10.88 -6.78 -13.96
N LYS A 403 -10.49 -7.64 -13.01
CA LYS A 403 -10.65 -7.38 -11.56
C LYS A 403 -9.72 -6.28 -11.05
N PHE A 404 -8.48 -6.22 -11.52
CA PHE A 404 -7.55 -5.14 -11.16
C PHE A 404 -8.09 -3.78 -11.59
N PHE A 405 -8.64 -3.68 -12.82
CA PHE A 405 -9.29 -2.45 -13.28
C PHE A 405 -10.48 -2.04 -12.40
N LEU A 406 -11.29 -3.01 -11.95
CA LEU A 406 -12.41 -2.76 -11.02
C LEU A 406 -11.93 -2.33 -9.64
N ALA A 407 -10.72 -2.71 -9.23
CA ALA A 407 -10.07 -2.24 -8.02
C ALA A 407 -9.46 -0.84 -8.16
N GLY A 408 -9.51 -0.21 -9.35
CA GLY A 408 -8.94 1.11 -9.60
C GLY A 408 -7.49 1.11 -10.06
N ILE A 409 -6.92 -0.08 -10.32
CA ILE A 409 -5.56 -0.20 -10.84
C ILE A 409 -5.54 0.20 -12.31
N ASN A 410 -4.52 0.96 -12.71
CA ASN A 410 -4.41 1.51 -14.07
C ASN A 410 -3.03 1.32 -14.72
N HIS A 411 -2.13 0.54 -14.10
CA HIS A 411 -0.80 0.26 -14.64
C HIS A 411 -0.33 -1.17 -14.29
N ILE A 412 -0.63 -2.12 -15.16
CA ILE A 412 -0.44 -3.56 -14.98
C ILE A 412 1.00 -3.97 -15.26
N PHE A 413 1.59 -4.74 -14.35
CA PHE A 413 2.88 -5.42 -14.52
C PHE A 413 2.67 -6.93 -14.49
N TYR A 414 3.04 -7.59 -15.59
CA TYR A 414 3.02 -9.03 -15.67
C TYR A 414 4.12 -9.59 -14.76
N HIS A 415 3.78 -10.57 -13.93
CA HIS A 415 4.71 -11.37 -13.15
C HIS A 415 4.83 -12.77 -13.78
N GLY A 416 5.81 -13.01 -14.64
CA GLY A 416 6.65 -12.05 -15.36
C GLY A 416 7.22 -12.73 -16.59
N VAL A 417 8.20 -12.10 -17.22
CA VAL A 417 8.88 -12.58 -18.42
C VAL A 417 10.30 -12.98 -18.02
N PRO A 418 10.63 -14.28 -17.95
CA PRO A 418 12.01 -14.70 -17.78
C PRO A 418 12.85 -14.27 -18.98
N PHE A 419 14.08 -13.82 -18.72
CA PHE A 419 15.03 -13.53 -19.79
C PHE A 419 15.35 -14.83 -20.56
N SER A 420 15.03 -14.84 -21.85
CA SER A 420 15.30 -15.98 -22.74
C SER A 420 16.68 -15.92 -23.40
N GLN A 421 17.34 -17.06 -23.47
CA GLN A 421 18.69 -17.20 -23.98
C GLN A 421 18.70 -17.65 -25.46
N PRO A 422 19.81 -17.45 -26.19
CA PRO A 422 19.92 -17.88 -27.58
C PRO A 422 19.69 -19.39 -27.72
N GLY A 423 18.69 -19.77 -28.52
CA GLY A 423 18.38 -21.18 -28.78
C GLY A 423 17.51 -21.85 -27.72
N ASP A 424 16.91 -21.08 -26.80
CA ASP A 424 15.91 -21.60 -25.86
C ASP A 424 14.76 -22.26 -26.62
N ASN A 425 14.67 -23.58 -26.50
CA ASN A 425 13.50 -24.34 -26.89
C ASN A 425 12.50 -24.36 -25.73
N PHE A 426 11.24 -24.63 -26.02
CA PHE A 426 10.23 -24.88 -25.00
C PHE A 426 10.77 -25.86 -23.91
N PRO A 427 10.66 -25.54 -22.61
CA PRO A 427 9.96 -24.38 -22.02
C PRO A 427 10.82 -23.11 -21.86
N GLY A 428 12.13 -23.14 -22.14
CA GLY A 428 13.08 -22.08 -21.84
C GLY A 428 13.33 -21.92 -20.34
N ALA A 429 13.92 -20.79 -19.95
CA ALA A 429 14.10 -20.41 -18.55
C ALA A 429 12.75 -20.14 -17.84
N VAL A 430 12.48 -20.82 -16.73
CA VAL A 430 11.19 -20.73 -16.01
C VAL A 430 11.40 -20.17 -14.60
N PHE A 431 10.60 -19.16 -14.23
CA PHE A 431 10.48 -18.67 -12.85
C PHE A 431 9.60 -19.63 -12.04
N TYR A 432 9.75 -19.75 -10.71
CA TYR A 432 9.02 -20.78 -9.95
C TYR A 432 7.49 -20.65 -9.97
N ALA A 433 6.97 -19.44 -10.14
CA ALA A 433 5.54 -19.18 -10.24
C ALA A 433 5.13 -18.98 -11.70
N SER A 434 4.00 -19.57 -12.07
CA SER A 434 3.31 -19.23 -13.31
C SER A 434 2.87 -17.75 -13.24
N THR A 435 2.71 -17.04 -14.36
CA THR A 435 2.20 -17.51 -15.65
C THR A 435 3.24 -18.03 -16.67
N HIS A 436 4.52 -17.72 -16.48
CA HIS A 436 5.56 -17.76 -17.54
C HIS A 436 5.11 -16.99 -18.79
N ALA A 437 5.15 -15.66 -18.71
CA ALA A 437 4.71 -14.80 -19.79
C ALA A 437 5.76 -14.63 -20.90
N GLY A 438 6.71 -15.55 -21.06
CA GLY A 438 7.82 -15.44 -22.02
C GLY A 438 7.52 -15.96 -23.43
N GLU A 439 8.45 -15.73 -24.35
CA GLU A 439 8.32 -16.04 -25.78
C GLU A 439 8.15 -17.53 -26.11
N THR A 440 8.58 -18.41 -25.20
CA THR A 440 8.39 -19.85 -25.32
C THR A 440 6.98 -20.29 -24.97
N ASN A 441 6.10 -19.41 -24.46
CA ASN A 441 4.72 -19.75 -24.19
C ASN A 441 3.90 -19.88 -25.49
N THR A 442 3.04 -20.90 -25.57
CA THR A 442 2.23 -21.20 -26.76
C THR A 442 1.32 -20.06 -27.23
N TRP A 443 0.84 -19.21 -26.31
CA TRP A 443 0.00 -18.08 -26.65
C TRP A 443 0.77 -16.77 -26.93
N TRP A 444 2.10 -16.75 -26.81
CA TRP A 444 2.92 -15.55 -27.03
C TRP A 444 2.65 -14.85 -28.38
N PRO A 445 2.48 -15.56 -29.51
CA PRO A 445 2.14 -14.91 -30.79
C PRO A 445 0.83 -14.10 -30.74
N HIS A 446 -0.05 -14.38 -29.78
CA HIS A 446 -1.38 -13.79 -29.64
C HIS A 446 -1.50 -12.77 -28.49
N VAL A 447 -0.51 -12.67 -27.59
CA VAL A 447 -0.58 -11.83 -26.38
C VAL A 447 -0.81 -10.35 -26.70
N HIS A 448 -0.36 -9.88 -27.87
CA HIS A 448 -0.57 -8.51 -28.33
C HIS A 448 -2.05 -8.09 -28.33
N ASN A 449 -2.99 -9.03 -28.54
CA ASN A 449 -4.43 -8.73 -28.48
C ASN A 449 -4.89 -8.41 -27.05
N LEU A 450 -4.36 -9.13 -26.05
CA LEU A 450 -4.63 -8.84 -24.64
C LEU A 450 -3.97 -7.53 -24.23
N ASN A 451 -2.73 -7.29 -24.68
CA ASN A 451 -2.01 -6.07 -24.35
C ASN A 451 -2.62 -4.81 -24.99
N GLU A 452 -3.19 -4.91 -26.19
CA GLU A 452 -3.96 -3.83 -26.81
C GLU A 452 -5.25 -3.54 -26.03
N TYR A 453 -5.94 -4.59 -25.56
CA TYR A 453 -7.10 -4.43 -24.68
C TYR A 453 -6.73 -3.71 -23.39
N ILE A 454 -5.70 -4.18 -22.67
CA ILE A 454 -5.18 -3.54 -21.46
C ILE A 454 -4.80 -2.09 -21.74
N GLY A 455 -4.11 -1.86 -22.87
CA GLY A 455 -3.71 -0.55 -23.39
C GLY A 455 -4.83 0.49 -23.36
N ARG A 456 -5.98 0.12 -23.94
CA ARG A 456 -7.16 0.99 -24.08
C ARG A 456 -7.88 1.25 -22.76
N ILE A 457 -7.92 0.26 -21.86
CA ILE A 457 -8.56 0.45 -20.55
C ILE A 457 -7.68 1.35 -19.67
N GLN A 458 -6.38 1.08 -19.62
CA GLN A 458 -5.44 1.89 -18.85
C GLN A 458 -5.39 3.33 -19.35
N SER A 459 -5.41 3.59 -20.67
CA SER A 459 -5.45 4.96 -21.18
C SER A 459 -6.66 5.74 -20.65
N ALA A 460 -7.83 5.09 -20.58
CA ALA A 460 -9.04 5.68 -20.02
C ALA A 460 -8.93 5.90 -18.50
N LEU A 461 -8.45 4.92 -17.75
CA LEU A 461 -8.31 5.02 -16.28
C LEU A 461 -7.25 6.05 -15.87
N GLN A 462 -6.17 6.21 -16.64
CA GLN A 462 -5.09 7.16 -16.36
C GLN A 462 -5.45 8.61 -16.73
N ALA A 463 -6.28 8.80 -17.76
CA ALA A 463 -6.67 10.13 -18.22
C ALA A 463 -7.83 10.75 -17.41
N ASN A 464 -8.62 9.91 -16.72
CA ASN A 464 -9.81 10.32 -15.99
C ASN A 464 -9.61 10.21 -14.48
N ARG A 465 -10.53 10.77 -13.70
CA ARG A 465 -10.51 10.66 -12.23
C ARG A 465 -11.51 9.61 -11.76
N PHE A 466 -11.26 8.95 -10.64
CA PHE A 466 -12.26 8.09 -10.01
C PHE A 466 -13.45 8.92 -9.51
N ASP A 467 -14.66 8.37 -9.60
CA ASP A 467 -15.91 9.04 -9.20
C ASP A 467 -16.57 8.33 -8.01
N ALA A 468 -16.01 8.58 -6.84
CA ALA A 468 -16.48 8.04 -5.56
C ALA A 468 -17.78 8.70 -5.07
N ASP A 469 -18.55 7.95 -4.27
CA ASP A 469 -19.75 8.44 -3.56
C ASP A 469 -19.43 8.79 -2.11
N VAL A 470 -18.70 7.91 -1.40
CA VAL A 470 -18.45 8.02 0.03
C VAL A 470 -17.01 7.72 0.38
N MET A 471 -16.56 8.23 1.54
CA MET A 471 -15.30 7.85 2.15
C MET A 471 -15.54 6.87 3.29
N LEU A 472 -14.73 5.82 3.37
CA LEU A 472 -14.75 4.86 4.48
C LEU A 472 -13.45 4.95 5.28
N TYR A 473 -13.53 5.29 6.56
CA TYR A 473 -12.35 5.29 7.43
C TYR A 473 -11.83 3.86 7.66
N PHE A 474 -10.51 3.68 7.54
CA PHE A 474 -9.85 2.43 7.90
C PHE A 474 -9.35 2.49 9.36
N PRO A 475 -9.84 1.61 10.25
CA PRO A 475 -9.60 1.72 11.70
C PRO A 475 -8.23 1.21 12.14
N ILE A 476 -7.17 1.94 11.80
CA ILE A 476 -5.79 1.55 12.08
C ILE A 476 -5.51 1.39 13.59
N HIS A 477 -6.10 2.25 14.43
CA HIS A 477 -5.90 2.16 15.87
C HIS A 477 -6.50 0.88 16.46
N ASP A 478 -7.63 0.41 15.94
CA ASP A 478 -8.24 -0.85 16.35
C ASP A 478 -7.37 -2.04 15.91
N VAL A 479 -6.80 -1.96 14.70
CA VAL A 479 -5.80 -2.92 14.19
C VAL A 479 -4.57 -2.98 15.09
N TRP A 480 -4.08 -1.84 15.57
CA TRP A 480 -2.93 -1.82 16.48
C TRP A 480 -3.24 -2.33 17.89
N HIS A 481 -4.49 -2.23 18.36
CA HIS A 481 -4.93 -2.87 19.62
C HIS A 481 -5.21 -4.37 19.49
N TYR A 482 -5.38 -4.89 18.26
CA TYR A 482 -5.80 -6.27 18.02
C TYR A 482 -4.72 -7.29 18.41
N ILE A 483 -5.14 -8.39 19.07
CA ILE A 483 -4.25 -9.49 19.42
C ILE A 483 -4.62 -10.69 18.53
N PRO A 484 -3.89 -10.95 17.43
CA PRO A 484 -4.05 -12.20 16.71
C PRO A 484 -3.55 -13.35 17.61
N GLY A 485 -4.11 -14.55 17.46
CA GLY A 485 -3.90 -15.71 18.35
C GLY A 485 -2.48 -16.30 18.49
N ALA A 486 -1.40 -15.53 18.34
CA ALA A 486 -0.02 -15.86 18.72
C ALA A 486 0.83 -14.58 18.97
N VAL A 487 2.03 -14.75 19.55
CA VAL A 487 2.94 -13.74 20.15
C VAL A 487 3.57 -12.74 19.16
N ASP A 488 3.01 -12.58 17.96
CA ASP A 488 3.60 -11.61 17.03
C ASP A 488 3.31 -10.19 17.56
N LEU A 489 4.39 -9.44 17.79
CA LEU A 489 4.30 -8.05 18.21
C LEU A 489 3.81 -7.19 17.05
N LEU A 490 4.10 -7.58 15.81
CA LEU A 490 3.65 -6.89 14.62
C LEU A 490 2.29 -7.41 14.16
N GLN A 491 1.59 -6.56 13.43
CA GLN A 491 0.34 -6.89 12.77
C GLN A 491 0.49 -6.52 11.30
N TYR A 492 0.42 -7.52 10.43
CA TYR A 492 0.59 -7.33 8.99
C TYR A 492 -0.77 -7.37 8.29
N LEU A 493 -0.89 -6.55 7.26
CA LEU A 493 -2.00 -6.56 6.30
C LEU A 493 -1.43 -7.00 4.95
N GLY A 494 -1.42 -8.31 4.71
CA GLY A 494 -0.93 -8.91 3.47
C GLY A 494 -2.06 -9.25 2.49
N VAL A 495 -1.69 -9.50 1.24
CA VAL A 495 -2.60 -9.99 0.17
C VAL A 495 -2.99 -11.46 0.37
N HIS A 496 -2.32 -12.19 1.26
CA HIS A 496 -2.64 -13.57 1.61
C HIS A 496 -3.58 -13.61 2.82
N ASN A 497 -4.60 -14.47 2.79
CA ASN A 497 -5.57 -14.65 3.88
C ASN A 497 -6.21 -13.33 4.36
N THR A 498 -6.44 -12.39 3.42
CA THR A 498 -6.98 -11.03 3.66
C THR A 498 -8.19 -11.06 4.59
N GLU A 499 -9.07 -12.05 4.37
CA GLU A 499 -10.28 -12.28 5.15
C GLU A 499 -10.00 -12.41 6.65
N SER A 500 -9.03 -13.23 7.06
CA SER A 500 -8.79 -13.50 8.49
C SER A 500 -8.21 -12.28 9.24
N SER A 501 -7.26 -11.58 8.62
CA SER A 501 -6.57 -10.42 9.21
C SER A 501 -7.45 -9.17 9.21
N TYR A 502 -8.16 -8.93 8.10
CA TYR A 502 -9.04 -7.78 7.97
C TYR A 502 -10.34 -7.98 8.78
N LYS A 503 -11.00 -9.15 8.71
CA LYS A 503 -12.21 -9.40 9.51
C LYS A 503 -11.94 -9.45 11.01
N GLY A 504 -10.77 -9.95 11.42
CA GLY A 504 -10.43 -10.07 12.84
C GLY A 504 -10.36 -8.72 13.55
N ALA A 505 -9.67 -7.74 12.96
CA ALA A 505 -9.42 -6.44 13.59
C ALA A 505 -10.38 -5.32 13.15
N ALA A 506 -10.96 -5.42 11.95
CA ALA A 506 -11.79 -4.37 11.35
C ALA A 506 -13.02 -4.95 10.62
N GLY A 507 -13.65 -5.97 11.23
CA GLY A 507 -14.76 -6.74 10.65
C GLY A 507 -15.93 -5.89 10.14
N LEU A 508 -16.44 -4.96 10.96
CA LEU A 508 -17.57 -4.12 10.53
C LEU A 508 -17.18 -3.14 9.40
N THR A 509 -15.92 -2.69 9.36
CA THR A 509 -15.40 -1.90 8.24
C THR A 509 -15.34 -2.75 6.96
N TRP A 510 -14.87 -4.00 7.04
CA TRP A 510 -14.88 -4.91 5.89
C TRP A 510 -16.31 -5.20 5.40
N GLU A 511 -17.24 -5.48 6.30
CA GLU A 511 -18.66 -5.70 5.97
C GLU A 511 -19.28 -4.48 5.28
N THR A 512 -18.97 -3.29 5.78
CA THR A 512 -19.39 -2.01 5.18
C THR A 512 -18.82 -1.82 3.77
N ALA A 513 -17.52 -2.05 3.60
CA ALA A 513 -16.85 -1.96 2.30
C ALA A 513 -17.46 -2.93 1.28
N ASN A 514 -17.68 -4.19 1.70
CA ASN A 514 -18.32 -5.21 0.88
C ASN A 514 -19.75 -4.82 0.51
N MET A 515 -20.54 -4.30 1.47
CA MET A 515 -21.90 -3.82 1.21
C MET A 515 -21.90 -2.69 0.17
N LEU A 516 -21.03 -1.69 0.31
CA LEU A 516 -20.94 -0.58 -0.64
C LEU A 516 -20.61 -1.09 -2.05
N GLN A 517 -19.60 -1.94 -2.17
CA GLN A 517 -19.15 -2.54 -3.43
C GLN A 517 -20.25 -3.39 -4.10
N GLU A 518 -20.87 -4.30 -3.36
CA GLU A 518 -21.87 -5.22 -3.89
C GLU A 518 -23.22 -4.56 -4.20
N ASN A 519 -23.49 -3.39 -3.61
CA ASN A 519 -24.70 -2.61 -3.86
C ASN A 519 -24.47 -1.39 -4.77
N GLY A 520 -23.32 -1.26 -5.43
CA GLY A 520 -23.11 -0.27 -6.50
C GLY A 520 -22.85 1.15 -6.02
N TRP A 521 -22.40 1.34 -4.79
CA TRP A 521 -21.73 2.57 -4.36
C TRP A 521 -20.23 2.49 -4.65
N GLN A 522 -19.62 3.63 -4.96
CA GLN A 522 -18.18 3.74 -5.12
C GLN A 522 -17.58 4.39 -3.87
N PHE A 523 -16.46 3.86 -3.39
CA PHE A 523 -15.80 4.41 -2.20
C PHE A 523 -14.28 4.32 -2.30
N ASP A 524 -13.63 5.14 -1.48
CA ASP A 524 -12.22 5.05 -1.12
C ASP A 524 -12.06 4.85 0.40
N TYR A 525 -10.97 4.18 0.79
CA TYR A 525 -10.53 4.11 2.18
C TYR A 525 -9.72 5.34 2.58
N ALA A 526 -9.89 5.83 3.81
CA ALA A 526 -9.11 6.95 4.35
C ALA A 526 -8.41 6.60 5.67
N SER A 527 -7.25 7.22 5.89
CA SER A 527 -6.53 7.27 7.16
C SER A 527 -6.86 8.54 7.95
N ASP A 528 -6.41 8.61 9.21
CA ASP A 528 -6.46 9.83 10.03
C ASP A 528 -5.78 11.01 9.31
N LYS A 529 -4.60 10.78 8.71
CA LYS A 529 -3.87 11.80 7.96
C LYS A 529 -4.73 12.40 6.83
N VAL A 530 -5.33 11.55 6.00
CA VAL A 530 -6.21 11.97 4.92
C VAL A 530 -7.40 12.79 5.45
N ILE A 531 -8.03 12.35 6.54
CA ILE A 531 -9.17 13.06 7.12
C ILE A 531 -8.78 14.46 7.57
N THR A 532 -7.64 14.61 8.26
CA THR A 532 -7.18 15.93 8.75
C THR A 532 -6.97 16.96 7.63
N GLU A 533 -6.70 16.51 6.41
CA GLU A 533 -6.48 17.36 5.22
C GLU A 533 -7.77 17.69 4.43
N MET A 534 -8.92 17.10 4.79
CA MET A 534 -10.19 17.30 4.08
C MET A 534 -10.71 18.73 4.17
N LEU A 535 -11.48 19.17 3.17
CA LEU A 535 -12.18 20.45 3.18
C LEU A 535 -13.65 20.21 2.85
N ALA A 536 -14.60 20.92 3.48
CA ALA A 536 -15.96 20.92 2.95
C ALA A 536 -16.09 21.88 1.77
N ALA A 537 -17.02 21.58 0.88
CA ALA A 537 -17.32 22.39 -0.29
C ALA A 537 -18.82 22.49 -0.58
N ASN A 538 -19.14 23.52 -1.37
CA ASN A 538 -20.46 23.89 -1.89
C ASN A 538 -21.46 22.72 -1.95
N LYS A 539 -22.38 22.67 -0.97
CA LYS A 539 -23.44 21.66 -0.75
C LYS A 539 -23.06 20.42 0.08
N ARG A 540 -22.17 20.57 1.08
CA ARG A 540 -21.85 19.54 2.10
C ARG A 540 -20.94 18.41 1.60
N ASP A 541 -20.32 18.60 0.44
CA ASP A 541 -19.38 17.61 -0.08
C ASP A 541 -18.01 17.75 0.56
N ILE A 542 -17.26 16.66 0.58
CA ILE A 542 -15.89 16.56 1.06
C ILE A 542 -14.97 16.66 -0.14
N LEU A 543 -13.95 17.51 -0.06
CA LEU A 543 -12.82 17.57 -0.98
C LEU A 543 -11.56 17.03 -0.32
N CYS A 544 -10.82 16.22 -1.05
CA CYS A 544 -9.47 15.76 -0.70
C CYS A 544 -8.64 15.75 -1.99
N GLY A 545 -7.73 16.71 -2.13
CA GLY A 545 -7.11 17.00 -3.43
C GLY A 545 -8.16 17.27 -4.51
N ASP A 546 -8.08 16.53 -5.62
CA ASP A 546 -9.04 16.60 -6.75
C ASP A 546 -10.27 15.67 -6.56
N MET A 547 -10.31 14.90 -5.47
CA MET A 547 -11.37 13.94 -5.18
C MET A 547 -12.54 14.60 -4.45
N ARG A 548 -13.75 14.06 -4.67
CA ARG A 548 -14.99 14.57 -4.08
C ARG A 548 -15.83 13.43 -3.54
N TYR A 549 -16.36 13.58 -2.33
CA TYR A 549 -17.18 12.59 -1.63
C TYR A 549 -18.39 13.27 -1.00
N LYS A 550 -19.48 12.53 -0.78
CA LYS A 550 -20.74 13.07 -0.24
C LYS A 550 -20.93 12.79 1.26
N ALA A 551 -20.24 11.79 1.80
CA ALA A 551 -20.30 11.43 3.21
C ALA A 551 -19.01 10.74 3.67
N LEU A 552 -18.74 10.83 4.97
CA LEU A 552 -17.68 10.13 5.67
C LEU A 552 -18.28 9.05 6.58
N ILE A 553 -17.80 7.81 6.46
CA ILE A 553 -18.33 6.65 7.17
C ILE A 553 -17.26 6.08 8.12
N PHE A 554 -17.64 5.84 9.37
CA PHE A 554 -16.88 5.11 10.38
C PHE A 554 -17.68 3.88 10.78
N ALA A 555 -17.13 2.68 10.56
CA ALA A 555 -17.83 1.44 10.82
C ALA A 555 -17.10 0.56 11.84
N GLY A 556 -17.65 0.48 13.06
CA GLY A 556 -17.14 -0.37 14.16
C GLY A 556 -15.88 0.16 14.81
N VAL A 557 -15.59 1.45 14.63
CA VAL A 557 -14.33 2.09 15.02
C VAL A 557 -14.33 2.37 16.52
N GLN A 558 -13.43 1.77 17.30
CA GLN A 558 -13.38 2.01 18.74
C GLN A 558 -12.50 3.22 19.06
N PHE A 559 -11.41 3.42 18.32
CA PHE A 559 -10.41 4.44 18.61
C PHE A 559 -10.02 5.29 17.39
N THR A 560 -9.76 6.58 17.64
CA THR A 560 -9.19 7.54 16.67
C THR A 560 -8.34 8.59 17.40
N GLU A 561 -7.74 9.53 16.66
CA GLU A 561 -6.97 10.64 17.21
C GLU A 561 -7.84 11.87 17.55
N GLU A 562 -7.39 12.68 18.52
CA GLU A 562 -8.08 13.93 18.88
C GLU A 562 -8.15 14.88 17.67
N LYS A 563 -7.07 14.98 16.88
CA LYS A 563 -7.04 15.80 15.66
C LYS A 563 -8.07 15.34 14.62
N THR A 564 -8.26 14.02 14.48
CA THR A 564 -9.27 13.45 13.59
C THR A 564 -10.67 13.83 14.06
N MET A 565 -10.96 13.72 15.37
CA MET A 565 -12.26 14.14 15.92
C MET A 565 -12.49 15.66 15.85
N GLU A 566 -11.46 16.48 16.08
CA GLU A 566 -11.52 17.92 15.85
C GLU A 566 -11.89 18.24 14.40
N LYS A 567 -11.28 17.53 13.45
CA LYS A 567 -11.60 17.70 12.04
C LYS A 567 -13.02 17.27 11.70
N ILE A 568 -13.49 16.14 12.26
CA ILE A 568 -14.88 15.68 12.08
C ILE A 568 -15.86 16.73 12.60
N ARG A 569 -15.59 17.37 13.74
CA ARG A 569 -16.43 18.48 14.26
C ARG A 569 -16.49 19.64 13.27
N GLN A 570 -15.35 20.06 12.73
CA GLN A 570 -15.29 21.13 11.72
C GLN A 570 -16.11 20.77 10.48
N LEU A 571 -15.98 19.54 9.97
CA LEU A 571 -16.75 19.08 8.81
C LEU A 571 -18.27 19.05 9.11
N LEU A 572 -18.66 18.61 10.32
CA LEU A 572 -20.06 18.62 10.77
C LEU A 572 -20.62 20.04 10.90
N ASP A 573 -19.87 20.99 11.44
CA ASP A 573 -20.23 22.42 11.51
C ASP A 573 -20.46 22.99 10.09
N GLU A 574 -19.71 22.50 9.09
CA GLU A 574 -19.86 22.85 7.67
C GLU A 574 -20.97 22.05 6.97
N GLY A 575 -21.67 21.17 7.70
CA GLY A 575 -22.84 20.42 7.26
C GLY A 575 -22.53 19.11 6.51
N VAL A 576 -21.26 18.69 6.46
CA VAL A 576 -20.85 17.39 5.86
C VAL A 576 -21.55 16.25 6.57
N TYR A 577 -21.99 15.25 5.81
CA TYR A 577 -22.59 14.06 6.38
C TYR A 577 -21.53 13.11 6.96
N VAL A 578 -21.70 12.77 8.23
CA VAL A 578 -20.85 11.79 8.92
C VAL A 578 -21.74 10.68 9.46
N ILE A 579 -21.40 9.43 9.14
CA ILE A 579 -22.17 8.25 9.49
C ILE A 579 -21.30 7.34 10.35
N PHE A 580 -21.75 7.07 11.57
CA PHE A 580 -21.17 6.09 12.48
C PHE A 580 -22.03 4.84 12.50
N ILE A 581 -21.39 3.67 12.35
CA ILE A 581 -22.04 2.36 12.42
C ILE A 581 -21.54 1.64 13.66
N GLY A 582 -22.46 1.27 14.55
CA GLY A 582 -22.20 0.65 15.84
C GLY A 582 -21.92 1.66 16.95
N ASN A 583 -20.89 2.49 16.80
CA ASN A 583 -20.50 3.47 17.81
C ASN A 583 -19.71 4.66 17.21
N ILE A 584 -19.65 5.78 17.95
CA ILE A 584 -18.69 6.86 17.69
C ILE A 584 -17.38 6.49 18.41
N PRO A 585 -16.21 6.68 17.78
CA PRO A 585 -14.94 6.30 18.38
C PRO A 585 -14.57 7.19 19.58
N SER A 586 -13.85 6.58 20.51
CA SER A 586 -13.12 7.27 21.57
C SER A 586 -11.77 7.78 21.07
N ILE A 587 -11.19 8.74 21.80
CA ILE A 587 -9.82 9.16 21.55
C ILE A 587 -8.85 8.13 22.14
N VAL A 588 -7.80 7.78 21.39
CA VAL A 588 -6.69 6.97 21.91
C VAL A 588 -6.06 7.68 23.11
N GLU A 589 -6.03 7.01 24.25
CA GLU A 589 -5.39 7.51 25.47
C GLU A 589 -3.86 7.62 25.26
N ARG A 590 -3.24 8.72 25.69
CA ARG A 590 -1.77 8.92 25.58
C ARG A 590 -1.12 8.80 26.97
N GLY A 591 0.14 8.36 27.02
CA GLY A 591 0.89 8.18 28.26
C GLY A 591 0.92 6.73 28.79
N ALA A 592 1.58 6.57 29.94
CA ALA A 592 1.81 5.27 30.57
C ALA A 592 0.50 4.60 31.02
N PRO A 593 0.35 3.27 30.83
CA PRO A 593 -0.91 2.58 31.12
C PRO A 593 -1.33 2.59 32.59
N ASP A 594 -0.40 2.77 33.53
CA ASP A 594 -0.69 2.79 34.97
C ASP A 594 -1.38 4.10 35.42
N GLY A 595 -1.32 5.16 34.62
CA GLY A 595 -1.87 6.49 34.92
C GLY A 595 -3.20 6.79 34.23
N ILE A 596 -3.77 5.81 33.53
CA ILE A 596 -4.95 5.97 32.71
C ILE A 596 -6.21 5.79 33.58
N SER A 597 -7.06 6.82 33.66
CA SER A 597 -8.31 6.81 34.43
C SER A 597 -9.37 5.87 33.88
N GLY A 598 -9.25 5.45 32.61
CA GLY A 598 -10.20 4.57 31.94
C GLY A 598 -11.58 5.17 31.68
N GLU A 599 -11.75 6.45 31.98
CA GLU A 599 -12.92 7.24 31.59
C GLU A 599 -12.80 7.59 30.11
N SER A 600 -13.23 6.65 29.26
CA SER A 600 -13.58 6.96 27.88
C SER A 600 -14.61 8.09 27.90
N LYS A 601 -14.40 9.14 27.10
CA LYS A 601 -15.30 10.28 26.93
C LYS A 601 -16.61 9.86 26.22
N SER A 602 -17.34 8.88 26.74
CA SER A 602 -18.62 8.42 26.17
C SER A 602 -19.74 9.45 26.28
N GLU A 603 -19.61 10.44 27.18
CA GLU A 603 -20.58 11.54 27.34
C GLU A 603 -20.71 12.42 26.07
N ILE A 604 -19.72 12.37 25.17
CA ILE A 604 -19.67 13.08 23.90
C ILE A 604 -20.78 12.62 22.92
N LEU A 605 -21.20 11.35 22.99
CA LEU A 605 -22.12 10.73 22.03
C LEU A 605 -23.45 11.45 21.90
N LYS A 606 -24.06 11.78 23.04
CA LYS A 606 -25.43 12.31 23.10
C LYS A 606 -25.49 13.78 22.67
N GLU A 607 -24.52 14.55 23.13
CA GLU A 607 -24.36 15.96 22.74
C GLU A 607 -24.18 16.10 21.22
N TYR A 608 -23.48 15.16 20.57
CA TYR A 608 -23.18 15.25 19.14
C TYR A 608 -24.40 14.95 18.30
N SER A 609 -25.15 13.90 18.65
CA SER A 609 -26.40 13.56 17.95
C SER A 609 -27.48 14.61 18.11
N GLU A 610 -27.54 15.31 19.25
CA GLU A 610 -28.50 16.40 19.47
C GLU A 610 -28.08 17.70 18.78
N LYS A 611 -26.77 17.92 18.59
CA LYS A 611 -26.21 19.14 18.00
C LYS A 611 -26.25 19.15 16.47
N TYR A 612 -26.03 18.01 15.80
CA TYR A 612 -25.79 17.98 14.35
C TYR A 612 -26.82 17.16 13.57
N GLU A 613 -27.61 17.81 12.73
CA GLU A 613 -28.52 17.14 11.79
C GLU A 613 -27.80 16.33 10.69
N SER A 614 -26.52 16.63 10.45
CA SER A 614 -25.68 15.95 9.46
C SER A 614 -24.95 14.72 10.02
N LEU A 615 -25.12 14.41 11.32
CA LEU A 615 -24.56 13.24 11.96
C LEU A 615 -25.60 12.11 12.02
N PHE A 616 -25.19 10.91 11.64
CA PHE A 616 -26.00 9.69 11.75
C PHE A 616 -25.26 8.66 12.59
N LEU A 617 -25.96 8.08 13.55
CA LEU A 617 -25.51 6.90 14.29
C LEU A 617 -26.52 5.78 14.02
N ILE A 618 -26.06 4.72 13.36
CA ILE A 618 -26.85 3.52 13.06
C ILE A 618 -26.25 2.31 13.75
N ASN A 619 -27.06 1.29 14.02
CA ASN A 619 -26.60 0.14 14.81
C ASN A 619 -25.91 -0.92 13.96
N SER A 620 -26.29 -1.02 12.67
CA SER A 620 -25.86 -2.09 11.79
C SER A 620 -25.61 -1.61 10.34
N VAL A 621 -24.83 -2.38 9.60
CA VAL A 621 -24.54 -2.11 8.17
C VAL A 621 -25.81 -2.21 7.31
N ASP A 622 -26.80 -3.01 7.73
CA ASP A 622 -28.07 -3.19 7.01
C ASP A 622 -28.92 -1.91 6.94
N GLU A 623 -28.72 -0.97 7.85
CA GLU A 623 -29.40 0.33 7.86
C GLU A 623 -28.74 1.36 6.91
N LEU A 624 -27.47 1.12 6.51
CA LEU A 624 -26.69 2.08 5.74
C LEU A 624 -27.33 2.41 4.36
N PRO A 625 -27.86 1.44 3.59
CA PRO A 625 -28.57 1.75 2.35
C PRO A 625 -29.73 2.74 2.51
N GLU A 626 -30.53 2.62 3.56
CA GLU A 626 -31.64 3.53 3.82
C GLU A 626 -31.13 4.95 4.10
N VAL A 627 -30.09 5.08 4.93
CA VAL A 627 -29.46 6.36 5.23
C VAL A 627 -28.89 7.00 3.96
N LEU A 628 -28.09 6.28 3.17
CA LEU A 628 -27.51 6.82 1.94
C LEU A 628 -28.58 7.29 0.95
N ASN A 629 -29.66 6.53 0.78
CA ASN A 629 -30.79 6.93 -0.07
C ASN A 629 -31.51 8.17 0.47
N ARG A 630 -31.74 8.27 1.78
CA ARG A 630 -32.31 9.48 2.42
C ARG A 630 -31.44 10.71 2.17
N LEU A 631 -30.12 10.53 2.14
CA LEU A 631 -29.13 11.56 1.84
C LEU A 631 -28.97 11.85 0.35
N LYS A 632 -29.72 11.17 -0.53
CA LYS A 632 -29.60 11.27 -2.00
C LYS A 632 -28.19 10.92 -2.51
N ILE A 633 -27.53 10.02 -1.78
CA ILE A 633 -26.28 9.37 -2.19
C ILE A 633 -26.71 8.06 -2.86
N GLU A 634 -27.10 8.18 -4.12
CA GLU A 634 -27.71 7.09 -4.89
C GLU A 634 -26.64 6.19 -5.55
N ASN A 635 -26.83 4.87 -5.43
CA ASN A 635 -26.03 3.84 -6.08
C ASN A 635 -26.42 3.59 -7.54
N GLU A 636 -25.55 2.89 -8.26
CA GLU A 636 -25.85 2.34 -9.58
C GLU A 636 -26.62 1.01 -9.47
N LYS A 637 -27.88 1.01 -9.91
CA LYS A 637 -28.78 -0.16 -9.79
C LYS A 637 -28.54 -1.27 -10.82
N PHE A 638 -27.73 -1.01 -11.85
CA PHE A 638 -27.43 -2.05 -12.85
C PHE A 638 -26.58 -3.20 -12.30
N ILE A 639 -26.03 -3.07 -11.09
CA ILE A 639 -25.34 -4.15 -10.39
C ILE A 639 -26.28 -5.34 -10.10
N ASP A 640 -27.59 -5.10 -9.96
CA ASP A 640 -28.61 -6.14 -9.77
C ASP A 640 -28.69 -7.11 -10.95
N GLU A 641 -28.16 -6.72 -12.12
CA GLU A 641 -28.04 -7.56 -13.30
C GLU A 641 -26.77 -8.43 -13.31
N GLY A 642 -25.96 -8.38 -12.25
CA GLY A 642 -24.70 -9.13 -12.12
C GLY A 642 -23.49 -8.44 -12.75
N LEU A 643 -23.61 -7.15 -13.11
CA LEU A 643 -22.51 -6.35 -13.65
C LEU A 643 -21.64 -5.78 -12.52
N LYS A 644 -20.32 -5.85 -12.68
CA LYS A 644 -19.36 -5.11 -11.85
C LYS A 644 -18.89 -3.88 -12.62
N PHE A 645 -18.52 -2.81 -11.92
CA PHE A 645 -18.07 -1.59 -12.58
C PHE A 645 -17.10 -0.77 -11.73
N ILE A 646 -16.36 0.09 -12.40
CA ILE A 646 -15.73 1.27 -11.80
C ILE A 646 -16.23 2.51 -12.54
N ARG A 647 -16.51 3.58 -11.79
CA ARG A 647 -16.99 4.85 -12.33
C ARG A 647 -15.88 5.90 -12.31
N LEU A 648 -15.74 6.61 -13.42
CA LEU A 648 -14.79 7.69 -13.60
C LEU A 648 -15.53 9.00 -13.91
N ARG A 649 -14.83 10.11 -13.71
CA ARG A 649 -15.27 11.46 -14.00
C ARG A 649 -14.30 12.14 -14.95
N ASN A 650 -14.85 12.76 -15.99
CA ASN A 650 -14.16 13.66 -16.90
C ASN A 650 -14.92 14.97 -16.96
N SER A 651 -14.43 15.99 -16.24
CA SER A 651 -15.14 17.28 -16.12
C SER A 651 -16.58 17.05 -15.63
N ASP A 652 -17.60 17.37 -16.44
CA ASP A 652 -19.02 17.15 -16.10
C ASP A 652 -19.57 15.78 -16.53
N SER A 653 -18.76 14.93 -17.18
CA SER A 653 -19.19 13.62 -17.69
C SER A 653 -18.82 12.49 -16.74
N LYS A 654 -19.72 11.51 -16.62
CA LYS A 654 -19.45 10.21 -15.98
C LYS A 654 -19.10 9.18 -17.04
N LEU A 655 -18.11 8.36 -16.75
CA LEU A 655 -17.62 7.29 -17.60
C LEU A 655 -17.64 5.99 -16.81
N TYR A 656 -17.95 4.87 -17.48
CA TYR A 656 -18.09 3.57 -16.84
C TYR A 656 -17.26 2.53 -17.57
N TYR A 657 -16.47 1.79 -16.81
CA TYR A 657 -15.94 0.49 -17.24
C TYR A 657 -16.79 -0.58 -16.56
N MET A 658 -17.44 -1.43 -17.36
CA MET A 658 -18.38 -2.44 -16.86
C MET A 658 -17.96 -3.84 -17.28
N LYS A 659 -18.14 -4.80 -16.37
CA LYS A 659 -17.78 -6.19 -16.60
C LYS A 659 -18.86 -7.15 -16.16
N ASN A 660 -19.24 -8.05 -17.06
CA ASN A 660 -20.00 -9.24 -16.76
C ASN A 660 -19.03 -10.42 -16.55
N PHE A 661 -18.99 -10.97 -15.34
CA PHE A 661 -18.22 -12.18 -15.03
C PHE A 661 -19.04 -13.47 -15.11
N SER A 662 -20.35 -13.38 -15.32
CA SER A 662 -21.20 -14.55 -15.48
C SER A 662 -21.09 -15.13 -16.89
N ASP A 663 -21.40 -16.41 -17.03
CA ASP A 663 -21.50 -17.09 -18.32
C ASP A 663 -22.80 -16.75 -19.08
N LYS A 664 -23.64 -15.88 -18.51
CA LYS A 664 -24.93 -15.49 -19.09
C LYS A 664 -24.83 -14.14 -19.76
N ASN A 665 -25.32 -14.06 -21.00
CA ASN A 665 -25.48 -12.78 -21.67
C ASN A 665 -26.55 -11.93 -20.97
N ILE A 666 -26.28 -10.63 -20.83
CA ILE A 666 -27.24 -9.64 -20.32
C ILE A 666 -27.74 -8.83 -21.52
N ASP A 667 -28.96 -9.13 -21.98
CA ASP A 667 -29.66 -8.38 -23.03
C ASP A 667 -30.84 -7.61 -22.43
N LYS A 668 -30.52 -6.58 -21.65
CA LYS A 668 -31.47 -5.75 -20.93
C LYS A 668 -31.08 -4.28 -21.02
N TRP A 669 -32.07 -3.42 -20.82
CA TRP A 669 -31.83 -2.00 -20.62
C TRP A 669 -31.39 -1.75 -19.18
N ILE A 670 -30.28 -1.05 -19.02
CA ILE A 670 -29.78 -0.61 -17.72
C ILE A 670 -29.94 0.90 -17.54
N SER A 671 -30.13 1.33 -16.30
CA SER A 671 -30.23 2.74 -15.92
C SER A 671 -28.92 3.17 -15.27
N LEU A 672 -28.37 4.31 -15.72
CA LEU A 672 -27.21 4.95 -15.11
C LEU A 672 -27.64 6.14 -14.27
N ASN A 673 -27.01 6.31 -13.11
CA ASN A 673 -27.29 7.44 -12.24
C ASN A 673 -26.54 8.71 -12.66
N CYS A 674 -26.95 9.31 -13.77
CA CYS A 674 -26.39 10.55 -14.30
C CYS A 674 -27.47 11.53 -14.79
N PHE A 675 -27.26 12.83 -14.54
CA PHE A 675 -28.08 13.90 -15.12
C PHE A 675 -27.48 14.36 -16.45
N VAL A 676 -28.24 14.30 -17.54
CA VAL A 676 -27.81 14.85 -18.83
C VAL A 676 -28.31 16.29 -18.94
N ARG A 677 -27.39 17.27 -19.00
CA ARG A 677 -27.74 18.64 -19.42
C ARG A 677 -28.00 18.66 -20.93
N GLY A 678 -29.27 18.59 -21.33
CA GLY A 678 -29.68 18.91 -22.70
C GLY A 678 -29.79 20.43 -22.87
N ASN A 679 -29.32 20.95 -24.02
CA ASN A 679 -29.42 22.36 -24.44
C ASN A 679 -30.68 23.09 -23.93
N GLY A 680 -30.54 23.79 -22.81
CA GLY A 680 -31.56 24.72 -22.29
C GLY A 680 -32.77 24.13 -21.56
N ARG A 681 -32.80 22.84 -21.20
CA ARG A 681 -33.83 22.30 -20.27
C ARG A 681 -33.19 21.39 -19.22
N ASN A 682 -33.36 21.75 -17.95
CA ASN A 682 -33.14 20.83 -16.83
C ASN A 682 -34.16 19.68 -16.96
N LEU A 683 -33.75 18.60 -17.63
CA LEU A 683 -34.50 17.35 -17.61
C LEU A 683 -34.26 16.69 -16.26
N ASN A 684 -35.28 16.75 -15.41
CA ASN A 684 -35.35 15.93 -14.21
C ASN A 684 -35.44 14.47 -14.67
N CYS A 685 -34.38 13.68 -14.50
CA CYS A 685 -34.27 12.32 -15.05
C CYS A 685 -35.18 11.27 -14.38
N ASN A 686 -36.18 11.67 -13.59
CA ASN A 686 -37.23 10.75 -13.11
C ASN A 686 -38.24 10.34 -14.21
N SER A 687 -38.13 10.88 -15.42
CA SER A 687 -39.05 10.54 -16.53
C SER A 687 -38.36 10.32 -17.90
N GLY A 688 -37.04 10.16 -17.94
CA GLY A 688 -36.26 10.18 -19.19
C GLY A 688 -35.40 8.94 -19.42
N ILE A 689 -36.03 7.81 -19.73
CA ILE A 689 -35.36 6.59 -20.24
C ILE A 689 -34.45 6.95 -21.44
N ARG A 690 -33.14 6.72 -21.32
CA ARG A 690 -32.26 6.50 -22.48
C ARG A 690 -31.51 5.17 -22.35
N LYS A 691 -32.29 4.14 -22.64
CA LYS A 691 -31.97 3.02 -23.53
C LYS A 691 -30.49 2.91 -24.02
N ILE A 692 -29.63 2.12 -23.36
CA ILE A 692 -28.42 1.49 -23.96
C ILE A 692 -28.80 0.20 -24.70
N LYS A 693 -28.88 0.26 -26.03
CA LYS A 693 -29.35 -0.85 -26.87
C LYS A 693 -28.09 -1.64 -27.17
N ARG A 694 -27.91 -2.79 -26.52
CA ARG A 694 -26.97 -3.85 -26.92
C ARG A 694 -25.50 -3.62 -26.50
N ILE A 695 -25.01 -4.42 -25.55
CA ILE A 695 -23.57 -4.68 -25.36
C ILE A 695 -23.16 -5.73 -26.41
N LEU A 696 -22.99 -5.31 -27.66
CA LEU A 696 -22.21 -6.01 -28.70
C LEU A 696 -21.51 -4.95 -29.54
N LYS A 697 -20.18 -5.05 -29.62
CA LYS A 697 -19.22 -4.30 -30.46
C LYS A 697 -19.76 -3.03 -31.14
N SER A 698 -19.24 -1.91 -30.66
CA SER A 698 -19.37 -0.54 -31.17
C SER A 698 -20.68 0.16 -30.80
N LEU A 699 -20.55 1.33 -30.17
CA LEU A 699 -21.43 2.49 -30.38
C LEU A 699 -20.80 3.73 -29.74
N CYS A 700 -20.55 4.75 -30.56
CA CYS A 700 -20.32 6.13 -30.16
C CYS A 700 -21.30 7.02 -30.90
N SER A 701 -22.34 7.46 -30.19
CA SER A 701 -23.06 8.71 -30.46
C SER A 701 -24.05 8.90 -29.31
N LEU A 702 -23.77 9.86 -28.42
CA LEU A 702 -24.61 10.45 -27.35
C LEU A 702 -23.87 10.59 -25.99
N GLY A 703 -22.70 11.23 -25.93
CA GLY A 703 -22.14 11.86 -24.71
C GLY A 703 -21.94 11.02 -23.45
N LEU A 704 -22.20 9.71 -23.51
CA LEU A 704 -21.96 8.69 -22.51
C LEU A 704 -21.14 7.63 -23.23
N HIS A 705 -19.94 7.41 -22.74
CA HIS A 705 -19.05 6.40 -23.29
C HIS A 705 -18.93 5.31 -22.22
N CYS A 706 -19.15 4.06 -22.63
CA CYS A 706 -18.96 2.86 -21.83
C CYS A 706 -17.88 2.01 -22.50
N ILE A 707 -16.97 1.43 -21.72
CA ILE A 707 -16.04 0.40 -22.20
C ILE A 707 -16.52 -0.98 -21.79
#